data_AF-A0A414MDH4-F1
#
_entry.id   AF-A0A414MDH4-F1
#
_cell.length_a   1.000
_cell.length_b   1.000
_cell.length_c   1.000
_cell.angle_alpha   90.00
_cell.angle_beta   90.00
_cell.angle_gamma   90.00
#
_symmetry.space_group_name_H-M   'P 1'
#
loop_
_entity.id
_entity.type
_entity.pdbx_description
1 polymer ?
#
loop_
_entity_poly.entity_id
_entity_poly.type
_entity_poly.pdbx_seq_one_letter_code
_entity_poly.pdbx_strand_id
1 'polypeptide(L)'
;MDIKKHITSLGFVPKNGTNGIYHKTYVDYAIEIDFERQNINYGNSIIAESRITQNFSQPENFVVLECVDRLLIKGYKPQNIVLEKTWPSGHGTSGRLDICVNREDGTPYMLIECKTYGKEYNKESAKIHKDGGQLFTYFQLSGGKADVIMLYASELKGDKYIYVNEIIKIEDDYRNGDVKDIYEKWNKLTKDNGIFDSWVQPYNFQSKALTKEQLKEIKAEDSSFIFNRFLEILRHNVVSDKGNAFNKIFTLFLCKVYDETTTEEGEELKFQWLEGRDNHVDFQLRLTDLYSKGMKKFLDRTVSDFNNEDFDKRCANLNEDTKQYLLREVNKLRLEKNNEFAIKEVYDNVSFEENAKVVKEVVELIQGYRIRYNKRQQYLSDFFELLLTTGLKQEAGQYFTPVPIAQFIIKSLPLDSIMAEKLSRKDGEILPYMIDYAAGSGHFITEFMHEIQDIINNCDTSKYIEETRKHLINWQNCHFDWATDYVYGIEKDYRLVKVGKVGCYLHGDGLANVILSDGLANFYNNKEYKGKLRKLINDGQKDNQQFDIVLSNPPYSVSSFRQTTRDYYTEQDFELYNSLTDNSSEIECLFVERTKQLLKDGGIAGVILPSSILSNSGVYTKTREIILQYFDIVSIAELGSNTFMATNTNTVVLFLRRRDNYFAINTKVAVDTYFRTLNDVTINSIETPASKYVTHVWEGLDYADYVTLLQKSPNDKVKTHEIYIEYRKKFSSKSNVKLFDEILSIEAEKFLYFILAYPQKVVIVKSGEKDVEKRFLGYEFSNRRGNEGIHAIQRGKNIDECTLLFDTNSYDNPLRASTYIYKAFKGDFTLPIAENMQSHISRMSLVDMLSFDRSTFEKFISTTAKKKIKFSDKWEHERIQNSIDKINGSTTKIPEYEILNSGKYPVYTQDIQQSFAGFSNNTNPITDVPVVLFGDHSCAVKFVDQPFFRGADGTVLLKPKKKYCPKYYFYIIEYVVNKFLDKTKYERHNKYLQELYIPVPPSDVQQQIIVEMEQVVNSITLLTQQIEQKESCIENLLSSIQYEDDKLKIIAPFVTKSIRYNDIVPETYITTDNMLQNKLGAVPFVGEANISSITEYKKDDILISNIRPYLKKIWFADKEGGCSKDVLVLRSADASKYLPKYIFYMVRRDAFFDYVMEGKKGVKMPRGNKEDIQKYQIPIPPIEEQRHIVSQIEALELEITKARNLIKNAANEKQLILDKYL
;
A
#
# COMPACT_ATOMS: atom_id res chain seq x y z
N MET A 1 49.77 -13.46 -23.34
CA MET A 1 50.30 -13.86 -22.01
C MET A 1 51.81 -13.93 -22.13
N ASP A 2 52.57 -13.21 -21.29
CA ASP A 2 54.04 -13.32 -21.28
C ASP A 2 54.44 -14.53 -20.43
N ILE A 3 54.62 -15.69 -21.08
CA ILE A 3 54.85 -16.97 -20.42
C ILE A 3 56.11 -16.94 -19.54
N LYS A 4 57.18 -16.27 -19.98
CA LYS A 4 58.42 -16.14 -19.20
C LYS A 4 58.18 -15.35 -17.92
N LYS A 5 57.43 -14.24 -18.00
CA LYS A 5 57.06 -13.47 -16.81
C LYS A 5 56.25 -14.32 -15.83
N HIS A 6 55.24 -15.06 -16.31
CA HIS A 6 54.40 -15.94 -15.48
C HIS A 6 55.19 -17.00 -14.72
N ILE A 7 56.05 -17.77 -15.41
CA ILE A 7 56.79 -18.85 -14.75
C ILE A 7 57.88 -18.31 -13.81
N THR A 8 58.48 -17.15 -14.12
CA THR A 8 59.49 -16.52 -13.26
C THR A 8 58.84 -15.99 -11.99
N SER A 9 57.62 -15.42 -12.08
CA SER A 9 56.81 -15.04 -10.91
C SER A 9 56.39 -16.24 -10.04
N LEU A 10 56.29 -17.44 -10.62
CA LEU A 10 56.10 -18.69 -9.87
C LEU A 10 57.40 -19.23 -9.26
N GLY A 11 58.55 -18.61 -9.51
CA GLY A 11 59.84 -19.05 -8.97
C GLY A 11 60.53 -20.16 -9.77
N PHE A 12 60.15 -20.36 -11.04
CA PHE A 12 60.93 -21.20 -11.96
C PHE A 12 62.21 -20.48 -12.37
N VAL A 13 63.34 -21.18 -12.27
CA VAL A 13 64.68 -20.65 -12.59
C VAL A 13 65.30 -21.41 -13.77
N PRO A 14 66.18 -20.77 -14.57
CA PRO A 14 66.89 -21.46 -15.64
C PRO A 14 67.66 -22.68 -15.12
N LYS A 15 67.57 -23.81 -15.82
CA LYS A 15 68.29 -25.04 -15.45
C LYS A 15 69.74 -24.99 -15.96
N ASN A 16 70.70 -25.05 -15.04
CA ASN A 16 72.13 -25.01 -15.36
C ASN A 16 72.51 -26.10 -16.38
N GLY A 17 73.25 -25.71 -17.43
CA GLY A 17 73.70 -26.63 -18.49
C GLY A 17 72.65 -26.94 -19.58
N THR A 18 71.51 -26.24 -19.60
CA THR A 18 70.47 -26.41 -20.64
C THR A 18 70.09 -25.07 -21.28
N ASN A 19 69.65 -25.09 -22.55
CA ASN A 19 69.12 -23.90 -23.23
C ASN A 19 67.59 -23.93 -23.21
N GLY A 20 66.96 -22.81 -22.81
CA GLY A 20 65.50 -22.69 -22.86
C GLY A 20 64.69 -23.56 -21.89
N ILE A 21 65.32 -24.27 -20.94
CA ILE A 21 64.64 -25.07 -19.92
C ILE A 21 64.69 -24.35 -18.57
N TYR A 22 63.53 -24.17 -17.96
CA TYR A 22 63.36 -23.64 -16.61
C TYR A 22 62.87 -24.75 -15.70
N HIS A 23 63.26 -24.74 -14.43
CA HIS A 23 62.82 -25.73 -13.46
C HIS A 23 62.48 -25.07 -12.14
N LYS A 24 61.60 -25.71 -11.38
CA LYS A 24 61.33 -25.39 -9.99
C LYS A 24 61.46 -26.66 -9.16
N THR A 25 62.35 -26.62 -8.18
CA THR A 25 62.63 -27.74 -7.28
C THR A 25 61.83 -27.57 -6.00
N TYR A 26 61.01 -28.57 -5.70
CA TYR A 26 60.34 -28.81 -4.42
C TYR A 26 61.18 -29.83 -3.63
N VAL A 27 60.77 -30.20 -2.41
CA VAL A 27 61.57 -31.03 -1.48
C VAL A 27 62.31 -32.20 -2.15
N ASP A 28 61.58 -33.12 -2.79
CA ASP A 28 62.14 -34.28 -3.53
C ASP A 28 61.58 -34.40 -4.96
N TYR A 29 61.15 -33.28 -5.54
CA TYR A 29 60.45 -33.26 -6.84
C TYR A 29 60.77 -32.01 -7.63
N ALA A 30 60.75 -32.07 -8.97
CA ALA A 30 60.93 -30.89 -9.80
C ALA A 30 59.97 -30.90 -10.99
N ILE A 31 59.45 -29.72 -11.32
CA ILE A 31 58.70 -29.47 -12.56
C ILE A 31 59.64 -28.71 -13.50
N GLU A 32 59.64 -29.10 -14.78
CA GLU A 32 60.47 -28.48 -15.82
C GLU A 32 59.59 -27.89 -16.93
N ILE A 33 60.00 -26.75 -17.46
CA ILE A 33 59.32 -26.01 -18.52
C ILE A 33 60.31 -25.82 -19.66
N ASP A 34 60.03 -26.43 -20.79
CA ASP A 34 60.85 -26.40 -21.99
C ASP A 34 60.22 -25.42 -22.99
N PHE A 35 60.88 -24.27 -23.21
CA PHE A 35 60.42 -23.26 -24.15
C PHE A 35 60.67 -23.62 -25.62
N GLU A 36 61.65 -24.48 -25.91
CA GLU A 36 61.93 -24.92 -27.28
C GLU A 36 60.86 -25.91 -27.74
N ARG A 37 60.47 -26.83 -26.85
CA ARG A 37 59.39 -27.81 -27.10
C ARG A 37 57.99 -27.31 -26.73
N GLN A 38 57.89 -26.11 -26.14
CA GLN A 38 56.65 -25.54 -25.61
C GLN A 38 55.89 -26.51 -24.70
N ASN A 39 56.63 -27.16 -23.79
CA ASN A 39 56.16 -28.29 -22.99
C ASN A 39 56.33 -28.01 -21.48
N ILE A 40 55.34 -28.41 -20.69
CA ILE A 40 55.35 -28.41 -19.23
C ILE A 40 55.52 -29.87 -18.79
N ASN A 41 56.73 -30.22 -18.37
CA ASN A 41 57.05 -31.53 -17.85
C ASN A 41 56.80 -31.56 -16.33
N TYR A 42 55.67 -32.17 -15.96
CA TYR A 42 55.29 -32.31 -14.56
C TYR A 42 56.14 -33.32 -13.79
N GLY A 43 57.04 -34.10 -14.40
CA GLY A 43 57.85 -35.15 -13.75
C GLY A 43 57.19 -36.54 -13.77
N ASN A 44 57.83 -37.55 -13.15
CA ASN A 44 57.39 -38.95 -13.22
C ASN A 44 56.44 -39.38 -12.07
N SER A 45 56.32 -38.58 -11.01
CA SER A 45 55.49 -38.93 -9.86
C SER A 45 54.05 -38.45 -10.01
N ILE A 46 53.83 -37.28 -10.62
CA ILE A 46 52.48 -36.84 -11.00
C ILE A 46 52.00 -37.69 -12.18
N ILE A 47 50.86 -38.34 -12.02
CA ILE A 47 50.29 -39.20 -13.07
C ILE A 47 49.48 -38.31 -14.02
N ALA A 48 49.73 -38.39 -15.33
CA ALA A 48 48.92 -37.69 -16.33
C ALA A 48 48.29 -38.73 -17.27
N GLU A 49 46.96 -38.83 -17.28
CA GLU A 49 46.24 -39.78 -18.15
C GLU A 49 46.17 -39.30 -19.61
N SER A 50 46.44 -38.03 -19.84
CA SER A 50 46.62 -37.41 -21.15
C SER A 50 47.77 -36.38 -21.08
N ARG A 51 48.11 -35.74 -22.20
CA ARG A 51 49.20 -34.75 -22.28
C ARG A 51 48.74 -33.38 -22.80
N ILE A 52 47.44 -33.07 -22.72
CA ILE A 52 46.90 -31.82 -23.31
C ILE A 52 47.16 -30.61 -22.40
N THR A 53 47.24 -30.80 -21.08
CA THR A 53 47.64 -29.76 -20.11
C THR A 53 49.16 -29.50 -20.05
N GLN A 54 49.95 -30.25 -20.83
CA GLN A 54 51.42 -30.18 -20.81
C GLN A 54 52.01 -29.30 -21.92
N ASN A 55 51.22 -28.45 -22.58
CA ASN A 55 51.73 -27.61 -23.67
C ASN A 55 51.29 -26.14 -23.52
N PHE A 56 51.83 -25.25 -24.36
CA PHE A 56 51.54 -23.81 -24.25
C PHE A 56 50.35 -23.35 -25.10
N SER A 57 49.61 -24.26 -25.73
CA SER A 57 48.57 -23.90 -26.70
C SER A 57 47.32 -23.27 -26.08
N GLN A 58 47.05 -23.55 -24.80
CA GLN A 58 45.90 -23.03 -24.08
C GLN A 58 46.35 -22.24 -22.84
N PRO A 59 45.86 -21.01 -22.62
CA PRO A 59 46.17 -20.25 -21.40
C PRO A 59 45.77 -20.97 -20.10
N GLU A 60 44.74 -21.81 -20.16
CA GLU A 60 44.25 -22.62 -19.04
C GLU A 60 45.31 -23.60 -18.50
N ASN A 61 46.21 -24.10 -19.36
CA ASN A 61 47.30 -24.99 -18.95
C ASN A 61 48.26 -24.33 -17.94
N PHE A 62 48.40 -22.99 -18.01
CA PHE A 62 49.20 -22.25 -17.04
C PHE A 62 48.47 -21.97 -15.73
N VAL A 63 47.12 -21.97 -15.73
CA VAL A 63 46.31 -21.98 -14.51
C VAL A 63 46.44 -23.34 -13.82
N VAL A 64 46.40 -24.44 -14.59
CA VAL A 64 46.65 -25.80 -14.08
C VAL A 64 48.06 -25.89 -13.47
N LEU A 65 49.09 -25.41 -14.18
CA LEU A 65 50.47 -25.38 -13.67
C LEU A 65 50.56 -24.62 -12.34
N GLU A 66 49.90 -23.47 -12.26
CA GLU A 66 49.94 -22.63 -11.06
C GLU A 66 49.15 -23.25 -9.89
N CYS A 67 48.03 -23.91 -10.16
CA CYS A 67 47.30 -24.69 -9.16
C CYS A 67 48.12 -25.88 -8.64
N VAL A 68 48.79 -26.61 -9.54
CA VAL A 68 49.70 -27.71 -9.16
C VAL A 68 50.88 -27.19 -8.33
N ASP A 69 51.47 -26.06 -8.71
CA ASP A 69 52.53 -25.41 -7.93
C ASP A 69 52.08 -25.13 -6.49
N ARG A 70 50.87 -24.59 -6.31
CA ARG A 70 50.29 -24.35 -4.98
C ARG A 70 50.08 -25.64 -4.19
N LEU A 71 49.56 -26.70 -4.81
CA LEU A 71 49.39 -28.01 -4.15
C LEU A 71 50.74 -28.55 -3.66
N LEU A 72 51.78 -28.47 -4.49
CA LEU A 72 53.12 -28.95 -4.12
C LEU A 72 53.77 -28.11 -3.01
N ILE A 73 53.68 -26.78 -3.09
CA ILE A 73 54.16 -25.87 -2.00
C ILE A 73 53.43 -26.17 -0.70
N LYS A 74 52.13 -26.48 -0.78
CA LYS A 74 51.32 -26.77 0.39
C LYS A 74 51.72 -28.07 1.10
N GLY A 75 52.32 -29.01 0.38
CA GLY A 75 52.78 -30.30 0.90
C GLY A 75 51.94 -31.50 0.42
N TYR A 76 51.10 -31.34 -0.61
CA TYR A 76 50.47 -32.50 -1.26
C TYR A 76 51.53 -33.33 -1.99
N LYS A 77 51.48 -34.66 -1.82
CA LYS A 77 52.50 -35.55 -2.41
C LYS A 77 52.31 -35.63 -3.93
N PRO A 78 53.38 -35.46 -4.75
CA PRO A 78 53.29 -35.56 -6.21
C PRO A 78 52.60 -36.83 -6.71
N GLN A 79 52.88 -37.98 -6.08
CA GLN A 79 52.29 -39.29 -6.41
C GLN A 79 50.77 -39.39 -6.22
N ASN A 80 50.19 -38.45 -5.46
CA ASN A 80 48.76 -38.39 -5.20
C ASN A 80 48.02 -37.44 -6.15
N ILE A 81 48.73 -36.72 -7.03
CA ILE A 81 48.13 -35.79 -8.00
C ILE A 81 48.00 -36.51 -9.35
N VAL A 82 46.78 -36.53 -9.89
CA VAL A 82 46.47 -37.05 -11.21
C VAL A 82 45.95 -35.92 -12.09
N LEU A 83 46.62 -35.67 -13.20
CA LEU A 83 46.22 -34.69 -14.19
C LEU A 83 45.36 -35.34 -15.27
N GLU A 84 44.36 -34.59 -15.74
CA GLU A 84 43.49 -34.97 -16.86
C GLU A 84 42.76 -36.30 -16.62
N LYS A 85 42.23 -36.49 -15.39
CA LYS A 85 41.56 -37.72 -14.95
C LYS A 85 40.31 -37.98 -15.80
N THR A 86 40.20 -39.20 -16.32
CA THR A 86 39.09 -39.66 -17.16
C THR A 86 38.29 -40.77 -16.48
N TRP A 87 36.99 -40.80 -16.75
CA TRP A 87 36.10 -41.89 -16.35
C TRP A 87 35.40 -42.48 -17.59
N PRO A 88 35.19 -43.80 -17.66
CA PRO A 88 34.47 -44.42 -18.78
C PRO A 88 33.00 -44.01 -18.74
N SER A 89 32.51 -43.29 -19.75
CA SER A 89 31.09 -43.00 -19.92
C SER A 89 30.46 -43.96 -20.94
N GLY A 90 29.28 -44.49 -20.63
CA GLY A 90 28.54 -45.44 -21.49
C GLY A 90 27.98 -44.84 -22.80
N HIS A 91 27.98 -43.52 -22.96
CA HIS A 91 27.62 -42.84 -24.20
C HIS A 91 28.63 -41.73 -24.47
N GLY A 92 29.38 -41.88 -25.58
CA GLY A 92 30.56 -41.09 -25.92
C GLY A 92 30.42 -39.57 -25.80
N THR A 93 30.92 -39.06 -24.68
CA THR A 93 31.85 -37.92 -24.50
C THR A 93 32.35 -38.02 -23.06
N SER A 94 33.54 -38.59 -22.85
CA SER A 94 34.15 -38.66 -21.52
C SER A 94 34.62 -37.27 -21.10
N GLY A 95 33.95 -36.67 -20.12
CA GLY A 95 34.47 -35.49 -19.44
C GLY A 95 35.83 -35.80 -18.82
N ARG A 96 36.70 -34.80 -18.74
CA ARG A 96 38.09 -34.94 -18.31
C ARG A 96 38.39 -33.84 -17.31
N LEU A 97 38.64 -34.24 -16.07
CA LEU A 97 38.91 -33.32 -14.96
C LEU A 97 40.38 -32.89 -14.98
N ASP A 98 40.65 -31.60 -14.82
CA ASP A 98 42.02 -31.08 -14.90
C ASP A 98 42.95 -31.65 -13.84
N ILE A 99 42.53 -31.64 -12.56
CA ILE A 99 43.34 -32.13 -11.44
C ILE A 99 42.48 -32.95 -10.47
N CYS A 100 42.91 -34.16 -10.16
CA CYS A 100 42.38 -35.02 -9.11
C CYS A 100 43.47 -35.27 -8.06
N VAL A 101 43.18 -34.99 -6.79
CA VAL A 101 44.09 -35.28 -5.67
C VAL A 101 43.53 -36.47 -4.90
N ASN A 102 44.31 -37.55 -4.80
CA ASN A 102 43.95 -38.78 -4.09
C ASN A 102 44.51 -38.83 -2.67
N ARG A 103 43.90 -39.61 -1.80
CA ARG A 103 44.47 -40.04 -0.51
C ARG A 103 45.56 -41.09 -0.74
N GLU A 104 46.27 -41.47 0.32
CA GLU A 104 47.31 -42.51 0.24
C GLU A 104 46.77 -43.89 -0.18
N ASP A 105 45.49 -44.17 0.07
CA ASP A 105 44.80 -45.40 -0.34
C ASP A 105 44.35 -45.39 -1.82
N GLY A 106 44.62 -44.30 -2.55
CA GLY A 106 44.25 -44.13 -3.96
C GLY A 106 42.81 -43.64 -4.19
N THR A 107 42.03 -43.36 -3.13
CA THR A 107 40.68 -42.80 -3.27
C THR A 107 40.71 -41.28 -3.53
N PRO A 108 39.81 -40.72 -4.34
CA PRO A 108 39.75 -39.28 -4.57
C PRO A 108 39.46 -38.50 -3.28
N TYR A 109 40.28 -37.50 -2.98
CA TYR A 109 40.07 -36.55 -1.89
C TYR A 109 39.51 -35.23 -2.40
N MET A 110 40.11 -34.67 -3.47
CA MET A 110 39.74 -33.36 -4.01
C MET A 110 39.70 -33.39 -5.54
N LEU A 111 38.65 -32.81 -6.12
CA LEU A 111 38.48 -32.65 -7.57
C LEU A 111 38.54 -31.17 -7.93
N ILE A 112 39.41 -30.79 -8.86
CA ILE A 112 39.63 -29.38 -9.22
C ILE A 112 39.46 -29.20 -10.72
N GLU A 113 38.56 -28.29 -11.08
CA GLU A 113 38.39 -27.79 -12.44
C GLU A 113 39.03 -26.41 -12.54
N CYS A 114 39.95 -26.21 -13.49
CA CYS A 114 40.63 -24.94 -13.69
C CYS A 114 39.96 -24.17 -14.82
N LYS A 115 39.85 -22.84 -14.69
CA LYS A 115 39.39 -21.95 -15.78
C LYS A 115 40.22 -20.69 -15.85
N THR A 116 40.21 -20.05 -17.01
CA THR A 116 40.84 -18.73 -17.15
C THR A 116 40.09 -17.67 -16.32
N TYR A 117 40.84 -16.80 -15.65
CA TYR A 117 40.31 -15.76 -14.77
C TYR A 117 39.36 -14.81 -15.53
N GLY A 118 38.29 -14.37 -14.87
CA GLY A 118 37.30 -13.46 -15.45
C GLY A 118 36.17 -14.21 -16.16
N LYS A 119 36.06 -14.08 -17.48
CA LYS A 119 34.85 -14.46 -18.23
C LYS A 119 34.51 -15.95 -18.15
N GLU A 120 35.48 -16.84 -18.36
CA GLU A 120 35.22 -18.30 -18.35
C GLU A 120 34.97 -18.81 -16.93
N TYR A 121 35.73 -18.33 -15.94
CA TYR A 121 35.46 -18.62 -14.52
C TYR A 121 34.04 -18.20 -14.11
N ASN A 122 33.63 -16.97 -14.40
CA ASN A 122 32.29 -16.47 -14.04
C ASN A 122 31.17 -17.28 -14.73
N LYS A 123 31.41 -17.75 -15.95
CA LYS A 123 30.46 -18.59 -16.70
C LYS A 123 30.32 -19.98 -16.10
N GLU A 124 31.42 -20.62 -15.71
CA GLU A 124 31.36 -21.94 -15.07
C GLU A 124 30.82 -21.86 -13.63
N SER A 125 31.19 -20.82 -12.86
CA SER A 125 30.58 -20.49 -11.56
C SER A 125 29.06 -20.35 -11.67
N ALA A 126 28.57 -19.62 -12.68
CA ALA A 126 27.13 -19.49 -12.92
C ALA A 126 26.45 -20.84 -13.25
N LYS A 127 27.14 -21.77 -13.92
CA LYS A 127 26.61 -23.11 -14.19
C LYS A 127 26.57 -23.97 -12.92
N ILE A 128 27.61 -23.92 -12.09
CA ILE A 128 27.62 -24.60 -10.79
C ILE A 128 26.39 -24.22 -9.97
N HIS A 129 26.06 -22.92 -9.91
CA HIS A 129 24.89 -22.41 -9.18
C HIS A 129 23.54 -22.64 -9.90
N LYS A 130 23.56 -23.07 -11.17
CA LYS A 130 22.36 -23.35 -11.95
C LYS A 130 21.95 -24.82 -11.87
N ASP A 131 22.90 -25.73 -12.06
CA ASP A 131 22.66 -27.17 -12.19
C ASP A 131 23.82 -28.05 -11.68
N GLY A 132 24.79 -27.47 -10.96
CA GLY A 132 25.96 -28.18 -10.44
C GLY A 132 27.12 -28.26 -11.44
N GLY A 133 26.88 -27.95 -12.72
CA GLY A 133 27.91 -27.94 -13.74
C GLY A 133 28.67 -29.26 -13.90
N GLN A 134 29.89 -29.18 -14.41
CA GLN A 134 30.72 -30.36 -14.67
C GLN A 134 31.31 -30.97 -13.38
N LEU A 135 31.56 -30.16 -12.35
CA LEU A 135 32.16 -30.61 -11.09
C LEU A 135 31.32 -31.67 -10.37
N PHE A 136 29.99 -31.51 -10.29
CA PHE A 136 29.12 -32.53 -9.69
C PHE A 136 29.04 -33.80 -10.54
N THR A 137 29.18 -33.68 -11.86
CA THR A 137 29.27 -34.83 -12.77
C THR A 137 30.56 -35.61 -12.49
N TYR A 138 31.70 -34.93 -12.35
CA TYR A 138 32.97 -35.58 -11.99
C TYR A 138 32.92 -36.21 -10.59
N PHE A 139 32.29 -35.54 -9.64
CA PHE A 139 32.07 -36.08 -8.30
C PHE A 139 31.32 -37.42 -8.34
N GLN A 140 30.21 -37.49 -9.08
CA GLN A 140 29.46 -38.72 -9.23
C GLN A 140 30.28 -39.82 -9.92
N LEU A 141 30.96 -39.50 -11.03
CA LEU A 141 31.79 -40.44 -11.77
C LEU A 141 32.98 -40.97 -10.94
N SER A 142 33.48 -40.18 -9.99
CA SER A 142 34.51 -40.58 -9.04
C SER A 142 34.03 -41.58 -7.97
N GLY A 143 32.73 -41.91 -7.97
CA GLY A 143 32.09 -42.79 -6.98
C GLY A 143 31.68 -42.06 -5.69
N GLY A 144 31.56 -40.73 -5.72
CA GLY A 144 31.07 -39.93 -4.59
C GLY A 144 32.03 -39.83 -3.39
N LYS A 145 33.32 -40.15 -3.58
CA LYS A 145 34.30 -40.30 -2.48
C LYS A 145 35.14 -39.06 -2.15
N ALA A 146 35.15 -38.06 -3.04
CA ALA A 146 35.85 -36.80 -2.77
C ALA A 146 35.18 -36.07 -1.61
N ASP A 147 35.97 -35.44 -0.75
CA ASP A 147 35.46 -34.60 0.33
C ASP A 147 35.32 -33.14 -0.12
N VAL A 148 36.02 -32.77 -1.20
CA VAL A 148 36.05 -31.40 -1.70
C VAL A 148 36.00 -31.41 -3.23
N ILE A 149 35.15 -30.55 -3.80
CA ILE A 149 35.20 -30.19 -5.22
C ILE A 149 35.43 -28.69 -5.35
N MET A 150 36.24 -28.27 -6.32
CA MET A 150 36.68 -26.88 -6.41
C MET A 150 36.71 -26.39 -7.87
N LEU A 151 36.14 -25.22 -8.12
CA LEU A 151 36.43 -24.42 -9.31
C LEU A 151 37.58 -23.47 -9.00
N TYR A 152 38.61 -23.41 -9.83
CA TYR A 152 39.82 -22.63 -9.60
C TYR A 152 40.19 -21.73 -10.79
N ALA A 153 40.62 -20.50 -10.51
CA ALA A 153 41.20 -19.62 -11.51
C ALA A 153 42.28 -18.70 -10.90
N SER A 154 43.29 -18.35 -11.68
CA SER A 154 44.35 -17.43 -11.25
C SER A 154 44.81 -16.47 -12.35
N GLU A 155 45.30 -15.30 -11.94
CA GLU A 155 45.86 -14.26 -12.80
C GLU A 155 47.09 -13.62 -12.13
N LEU A 156 48.07 -13.22 -12.93
CA LEU A 156 49.22 -12.43 -12.47
C LEU A 156 48.88 -10.93 -12.49
N LYS A 157 48.71 -10.30 -11.32
CA LYS A 157 48.55 -8.84 -11.20
C LYS A 157 49.82 -8.21 -10.62
N GLY A 158 50.50 -7.40 -11.43
CA GLY A 158 51.82 -6.87 -11.08
C GLY A 158 52.86 -7.99 -11.05
N ASP A 159 53.43 -8.23 -9.86
CA ASP A 159 54.40 -9.30 -9.59
C ASP A 159 53.85 -10.42 -8.67
N LYS A 160 52.55 -10.39 -8.35
CA LYS A 160 51.90 -11.38 -7.47
C LYS A 160 50.75 -12.08 -8.19
N TYR A 161 50.65 -13.40 -7.99
CA TYR A 161 49.49 -14.17 -8.41
C TYR A 161 48.32 -13.94 -7.46
N ILE A 162 47.18 -13.59 -8.01
CA ILE A 162 45.89 -13.55 -7.32
C ILE A 162 45.06 -14.71 -7.88
N TYR A 163 44.42 -15.46 -6.99
CA TYR A 163 43.54 -16.55 -7.36
C TYR A 163 42.14 -16.34 -6.79
N VAL A 164 41.17 -16.99 -7.40
CA VAL A 164 39.79 -17.11 -6.93
C VAL A 164 39.40 -18.58 -7.02
N ASN A 165 38.56 -19.02 -6.10
CA ASN A 165 38.04 -20.37 -6.11
C ASN A 165 36.59 -20.41 -5.63
N GLU A 166 35.88 -21.47 -6.00
CA GLU A 166 34.63 -21.87 -5.35
C GLU A 166 34.83 -23.27 -4.80
N ILE A 167 34.95 -23.38 -3.48
CA ILE A 167 35.17 -24.64 -2.79
C ILE A 167 33.83 -25.16 -2.28
N ILE A 168 33.50 -26.41 -2.61
CA ILE A 168 32.33 -27.10 -2.11
C ILE A 168 32.84 -28.30 -1.32
N LYS A 169 32.63 -28.25 0.00
CA LYS A 169 32.83 -29.40 0.89
C LYS A 169 31.62 -30.32 0.78
N ILE A 170 31.84 -31.58 0.48
CA ILE A 170 30.80 -32.60 0.35
C ILE A 170 30.43 -33.11 1.75
N GLU A 171 29.15 -33.01 2.10
CA GLU A 171 28.59 -33.55 3.33
C GLU A 171 27.96 -34.93 3.09
N ASP A 172 27.95 -35.78 4.12
CA ASP A 172 27.50 -37.18 4.00
C ASP A 172 26.01 -37.30 3.67
N ASP A 173 25.19 -36.34 4.11
CA ASP A 173 23.72 -36.34 3.94
C ASP A 173 23.29 -36.30 2.45
N TYR A 174 24.14 -35.81 1.55
CA TYR A 174 23.87 -35.73 0.12
C TYR A 174 24.97 -36.32 -0.77
N ARG A 175 25.88 -37.10 -0.18
CA ARG A 175 26.98 -37.78 -0.90
C ARG A 175 26.48 -38.83 -1.91
N ASN A 176 25.26 -39.35 -1.72
CA ASN A 176 24.67 -40.43 -2.51
C ASN A 176 23.46 -39.94 -3.35
N GLY A 177 23.47 -40.22 -4.65
CA GLY A 177 22.39 -39.87 -5.59
C GLY A 177 22.87 -39.71 -7.03
N ASP A 178 21.98 -39.33 -7.94
CA ASP A 178 22.39 -38.80 -9.24
C ASP A 178 22.82 -37.33 -9.15
N VAL A 179 23.44 -36.76 -10.21
CA VAL A 179 23.89 -35.35 -10.19
C VAL A 179 22.77 -34.40 -9.78
N LYS A 180 21.54 -34.67 -10.23
CA LYS A 180 20.40 -33.82 -9.96
C LYS A 180 19.99 -33.91 -8.49
N ASP A 181 19.95 -35.11 -7.91
CA ASP A 181 19.67 -35.35 -6.49
C ASP A 181 20.72 -34.70 -5.59
N ILE A 182 22.01 -34.90 -5.89
CA ILE A 182 23.13 -34.33 -5.14
C ILE A 182 23.06 -32.80 -5.21
N TYR A 183 22.82 -32.26 -6.41
CA TYR A 183 22.60 -30.84 -6.59
C TYR A 183 21.41 -30.39 -5.73
N GLU A 184 20.19 -30.90 -5.92
CA GLU A 184 18.99 -30.46 -5.19
C GLU A 184 19.14 -30.49 -3.66
N LYS A 185 19.93 -31.41 -3.11
CA LYS A 185 20.20 -31.49 -1.67
C LYS A 185 21.34 -30.60 -1.18
N TRP A 186 22.28 -30.21 -2.05
CA TRP A 186 23.36 -29.28 -1.68
C TRP A 186 22.81 -27.88 -1.39
N ASN A 187 23.27 -27.28 -0.28
CA ASN A 187 22.84 -25.96 0.22
C ASN A 187 23.19 -24.76 -0.69
N LYS A 188 23.89 -24.98 -1.81
CA LYS A 188 24.35 -23.97 -2.79
C LYS A 188 25.35 -22.95 -2.25
N LEU A 189 25.97 -23.23 -1.12
CA LEU A 189 27.00 -22.38 -0.55
C LEU A 189 28.38 -22.89 -0.94
N THR A 190 29.21 -21.98 -1.42
CA THR A 190 30.63 -22.20 -1.71
C THR A 190 31.48 -21.48 -0.65
N LYS A 191 32.70 -21.97 -0.44
CA LYS A 191 33.72 -21.37 0.43
C LYS A 191 34.85 -20.83 -0.43
N ASP A 192 35.54 -19.79 0.03
CA ASP A 192 36.66 -19.14 -0.67
C ASP A 192 38.05 -19.50 -0.08
N ASN A 193 38.05 -20.18 1.07
CA ASN A 193 39.23 -20.57 1.82
C ASN A 193 39.11 -21.99 2.39
N GLY A 194 40.22 -22.53 2.87
CA GLY A 194 40.28 -23.79 3.60
C GLY A 194 41.06 -24.91 2.91
N ILE A 195 41.85 -24.57 1.88
CA ILE A 195 42.73 -25.50 1.15
C ILE A 195 44.15 -24.96 1.07
N PHE A 196 44.35 -23.85 0.36
CA PHE A 196 45.67 -23.31 0.06
C PHE A 196 46.26 -22.44 1.16
N ASP A 197 45.46 -22.10 2.17
CA ASP A 197 45.81 -21.19 3.23
C ASP A 197 46.89 -21.76 4.16
N SER A 198 47.81 -20.93 4.66
CA SER A 198 49.03 -21.37 5.37
C SER A 198 48.77 -22.25 6.60
N TRP A 199 47.65 -22.08 7.30
CA TRP A 199 47.27 -22.81 8.51
C TRP A 199 46.63 -24.19 8.26
N VAL A 200 46.14 -24.45 7.05
CA VAL A 200 45.45 -25.69 6.69
C VAL A 200 46.48 -26.83 6.55
N GLN A 201 46.20 -28.05 6.97
CA GLN A 201 47.11 -29.18 6.69
C GLN A 201 46.71 -29.88 5.37
N PRO A 202 47.66 -30.39 4.56
CA PRO A 202 47.32 -31.20 3.39
C PRO A 202 46.38 -32.34 3.75
N TYR A 203 45.43 -32.65 2.87
CA TYR A 203 44.38 -33.66 3.09
C TYR A 203 43.40 -33.36 4.23
N ASN A 204 43.38 -32.14 4.76
CA ASN A 204 42.43 -31.72 5.79
C ASN A 204 41.80 -30.37 5.41
N PHE A 205 40.50 -30.34 5.13
CA PHE A 205 39.81 -29.09 4.82
C PHE A 205 39.50 -28.33 6.11
N GLN A 206 39.96 -27.08 6.23
CA GLN A 206 39.72 -26.24 7.40
C GLN A 206 39.39 -24.81 6.97
N SER A 207 38.11 -24.44 6.97
CA SER A 207 37.69 -23.04 6.74
C SER A 207 38.08 -22.18 7.95
N LYS A 208 38.66 -21.00 7.71
CA LYS A 208 38.79 -20.00 8.76
C LYS A 208 37.42 -19.42 9.11
N ALA A 209 37.30 -19.00 10.36
CA ALA A 209 36.14 -18.27 10.82
C ALA A 209 36.05 -16.93 10.08
N LEU A 210 34.83 -16.52 9.75
CA LEU A 210 34.54 -15.19 9.26
C LEU A 210 34.93 -14.15 10.30
N THR A 211 35.58 -13.09 9.83
CA THR A 211 35.81 -11.84 10.55
C THR A 211 34.81 -10.79 10.06
N LYS A 212 34.70 -9.67 10.77
CA LYS A 212 33.75 -8.60 10.44
C LYS A 212 34.00 -7.99 9.05
N GLU A 213 35.26 -7.91 8.64
CA GLU A 213 35.68 -7.33 7.35
C GLU A 213 35.34 -8.23 6.15
N GLN A 214 35.09 -9.53 6.40
CA GLN A 214 34.75 -10.51 5.37
C GLN A 214 33.23 -10.60 5.10
N LEU A 215 32.40 -9.91 5.89
CA LEU A 215 30.95 -9.92 5.71
C LEU A 215 30.53 -9.14 4.46
N LYS A 216 29.65 -9.76 3.65
CA LYS A 216 29.13 -9.18 2.41
C LYS A 216 27.93 -8.27 2.68
N GLU A 217 27.84 -7.15 1.98
CA GLU A 217 26.62 -6.34 2.00
C GLU A 217 25.46 -7.06 1.32
N ILE A 218 24.24 -6.86 1.83
CA ILE A 218 23.01 -7.44 1.26
C ILE A 218 22.54 -6.59 0.07
N LYS A 219 22.33 -7.23 -1.08
CA LYS A 219 21.76 -6.63 -2.29
C LYS A 219 20.31 -7.07 -2.50
N ALA A 220 19.63 -6.44 -3.46
CA ALA A 220 18.25 -6.76 -3.82
C ALA A 220 18.02 -8.25 -4.15
N GLU A 221 18.95 -8.86 -4.87
CA GLU A 221 18.90 -10.28 -5.27
C GLU A 221 19.10 -11.23 -4.08
N ASP A 222 19.88 -10.82 -3.09
CA ASP A 222 20.20 -11.61 -1.90
C ASP A 222 18.98 -11.77 -0.98
N SER A 223 18.17 -10.72 -0.80
CA SER A 223 16.98 -10.76 0.06
C SER A 223 15.99 -11.84 -0.38
N SER A 224 15.70 -11.90 -1.69
CA SER A 224 14.84 -12.93 -2.27
C SER A 224 15.49 -14.31 -2.22
N PHE A 225 16.81 -14.40 -2.44
CA PHE A 225 17.55 -15.65 -2.36
C PHE A 225 17.51 -16.24 -0.95
N ILE A 226 17.88 -15.46 0.07
CA ILE A 226 17.90 -15.87 1.48
C ILE A 226 16.50 -16.35 1.91
N PHE A 227 15.45 -15.60 1.59
CA PHE A 227 14.09 -15.98 1.94
C PHE A 227 13.66 -17.31 1.30
N ASN A 228 13.90 -17.48 0.00
CA ASN A 228 13.52 -18.70 -0.70
C ASN A 228 14.32 -19.93 -0.22
N ARG A 229 15.60 -19.75 0.08
CA ARG A 229 16.46 -20.80 0.65
C ARG A 229 16.05 -21.16 2.06
N PHE A 230 15.70 -20.18 2.90
CA PHE A 230 15.15 -20.45 4.22
C PHE A 230 13.89 -21.33 4.12
N LEU A 231 12.95 -21.00 3.23
CA LEU A 231 11.76 -21.83 3.00
C LEU A 231 12.08 -23.22 2.44
N GLU A 232 13.18 -23.38 1.70
CA GLU A 232 13.66 -24.68 1.20
C GLU A 232 14.23 -25.55 2.31
N ILE A 233 15.05 -24.96 3.19
CA ILE A 233 15.59 -25.61 4.40
C ILE A 233 14.44 -26.19 5.23
N LEU A 234 13.40 -25.39 5.46
CA LEU A 234 12.22 -25.85 6.20
C LEU A 234 11.50 -27.02 5.50
N ARG A 235 11.46 -27.04 4.16
CA ARG A 235 10.78 -28.10 3.40
C ARG A 235 11.52 -29.42 3.45
N HIS A 236 12.82 -29.43 3.16
CA HIS A 236 13.57 -30.69 3.11
C HIS A 236 13.82 -31.27 4.51
N ASN A 237 13.84 -30.44 5.56
CA ASN A 237 13.93 -30.87 6.96
C ASN A 237 12.56 -31.19 7.61
N VAL A 238 11.48 -31.16 6.83
CA VAL A 238 10.11 -31.52 7.25
C VAL A 238 9.63 -30.67 8.44
N VAL A 239 9.89 -29.37 8.41
CA VAL A 239 9.41 -28.43 9.43
C VAL A 239 7.97 -28.02 9.13
N SER A 240 7.04 -28.44 9.99
CA SER A 240 5.60 -28.19 9.85
C SER A 240 5.19 -26.80 10.35
N ASP A 241 5.74 -26.36 11.48
CA ASP A 241 5.43 -25.05 12.08
C ASP A 241 6.35 -23.94 11.55
N LYS A 242 5.93 -23.37 10.41
CA LYS A 242 6.62 -22.23 9.82
C LYS A 242 6.61 -21.00 10.73
N GLY A 243 5.52 -20.74 11.46
CA GLY A 243 5.39 -19.54 12.29
C GLY A 243 6.42 -19.54 13.42
N ASN A 244 6.61 -20.70 14.06
CA ASN A 244 7.70 -20.88 15.01
C ASN A 244 9.07 -20.68 14.34
N ALA A 245 9.34 -21.31 13.19
CA ALA A 245 10.61 -21.17 12.48
C ALA A 245 10.97 -19.70 12.17
N PHE A 246 10.00 -18.90 11.73
CA PHE A 246 10.20 -17.46 11.53
C PHE A 246 10.47 -16.72 12.85
N ASN A 247 9.79 -17.03 13.95
CA ASN A 247 10.12 -16.45 15.25
C ASN A 247 11.57 -16.78 15.69
N LYS A 248 12.06 -17.98 15.38
CA LYS A 248 13.44 -18.41 15.64
C LYS A 248 14.46 -17.67 14.78
N ILE A 249 14.12 -17.29 13.54
CA ILE A 249 15.00 -16.48 12.70
C ILE A 249 15.28 -15.10 13.32
N PHE A 250 14.27 -14.47 13.96
CA PHE A 250 14.47 -13.20 14.67
C PHE A 250 15.36 -13.34 15.90
N THR A 251 15.34 -14.50 16.57
CA THR A 251 16.29 -14.82 17.64
C THR A 251 17.72 -14.90 17.10
N LEU A 252 17.91 -15.57 15.95
CA LEU A 252 19.22 -15.66 15.30
C LEU A 252 19.73 -14.28 14.84
N PHE A 253 18.85 -13.42 14.30
CA PHE A 253 19.23 -12.03 13.98
C PHE A 253 19.67 -11.25 15.21
N LEU A 254 19.00 -11.41 16.35
CA LEU A 254 19.43 -10.78 17.60
C LEU A 254 20.85 -11.21 17.98
N CYS A 255 21.17 -12.51 17.90
CA CYS A 255 22.51 -13.03 18.17
C CYS A 255 23.55 -12.45 17.22
N LYS A 256 23.23 -12.42 15.92
CA LYS A 256 24.14 -11.89 14.89
C LYS A 256 24.36 -10.39 15.03
N VAL A 257 23.31 -9.61 15.29
CA VAL A 257 23.41 -8.17 15.57
C VAL A 257 24.30 -7.93 16.80
N TYR A 258 24.13 -8.71 17.86
CA TYR A 258 24.97 -8.61 19.05
C TYR A 258 26.44 -8.87 18.72
N ASP A 259 26.73 -9.99 18.05
CA ASP A 259 28.07 -10.41 17.67
C ASP A 259 28.78 -9.37 16.77
N GLU A 260 28.11 -8.90 15.71
CA GLU A 260 28.64 -7.83 14.82
C GLU A 260 28.89 -6.51 15.55
N THR A 261 28.15 -6.26 16.65
CA THR A 261 28.28 -5.03 17.44
C THR A 261 29.43 -5.12 18.45
N THR A 262 29.72 -6.30 19.01
CA THR A 262 30.69 -6.44 20.09
C THR A 262 32.05 -6.98 19.68
N THR A 263 32.14 -7.68 18.55
CA THR A 263 33.38 -8.28 18.07
C THR A 263 34.28 -7.22 17.43
N GLU A 264 35.56 -7.20 17.82
CA GLU A 264 36.55 -6.20 17.36
C GLU A 264 37.02 -6.49 15.92
N GLU A 265 37.66 -5.51 15.28
CA GLU A 265 38.19 -5.66 13.93
C GLU A 265 39.30 -6.74 13.89
N GLY A 266 39.22 -7.64 12.92
CA GLY A 266 40.13 -8.79 12.79
C GLY A 266 39.88 -9.95 13.74
N GLU A 267 38.93 -9.88 14.67
CA GLU A 267 38.52 -11.01 15.51
C GLU A 267 37.54 -11.94 14.78
N GLU A 268 37.58 -13.23 15.13
CA GLU A 268 36.65 -14.24 14.62
C GLU A 268 35.24 -13.99 15.18
N LEU A 269 34.24 -13.89 14.29
CA LEU A 269 32.84 -13.80 14.68
C LEU A 269 32.39 -15.09 15.39
N LYS A 270 31.53 -14.97 16.39
CA LYS A 270 30.99 -16.14 17.12
C LYS A 270 29.73 -16.69 16.46
N PHE A 271 28.98 -15.85 15.74
CA PHE A 271 27.78 -16.22 14.99
C PHE A 271 28.17 -16.84 13.64
N GLN A 272 28.61 -18.09 13.69
CA GLN A 272 28.90 -18.91 12.51
C GLN A 272 29.08 -20.37 12.92
N TRP A 273 29.02 -21.27 11.94
CA TRP A 273 29.51 -22.64 12.10
C TRP A 273 31.02 -22.70 11.83
N LEU A 274 31.80 -23.24 12.78
CA LEU A 274 33.25 -23.39 12.69
C LEU A 274 33.62 -24.83 12.31
N GLU A 275 33.89 -25.03 11.02
CA GLU A 275 34.26 -26.35 10.48
C GLU A 275 35.50 -26.94 11.16
N GLY A 276 35.41 -28.22 11.54
CA GLY A 276 36.47 -28.95 12.24
C GLY A 276 36.71 -28.53 13.70
N ARG A 277 35.95 -27.53 14.21
CA ARG A 277 36.01 -27.08 15.61
C ARG A 277 34.70 -27.34 16.35
N ASP A 278 33.56 -27.14 15.70
CA ASP A 278 32.25 -27.29 16.32
C ASP A 278 31.69 -28.71 16.20
N ASN A 279 30.99 -29.12 17.24
CA ASN A 279 29.89 -30.08 17.15
C ASN A 279 28.55 -29.37 17.43
N HIS A 280 27.44 -30.08 17.28
CA HIS A 280 26.10 -29.52 17.46
C HIS A 280 25.84 -28.93 18.87
N VAL A 281 26.47 -29.49 19.90
CA VAL A 281 26.35 -29.03 21.29
C VAL A 281 27.11 -27.71 21.48
N ASP A 282 28.40 -27.69 21.14
CA ASP A 282 29.26 -26.50 21.31
C ASP A 282 28.75 -25.30 20.51
N PHE A 283 28.28 -25.56 19.28
CA PHE A 283 27.69 -24.54 18.42
C PHE A 283 26.44 -23.90 19.05
N GLN A 284 25.49 -24.71 19.53
CA GLN A 284 24.27 -24.16 20.11
C GLN A 284 24.51 -23.49 21.46
N LEU A 285 25.43 -24.00 22.29
CA LEU A 285 25.84 -23.32 23.53
C LEU A 285 26.41 -21.93 23.24
N ARG A 286 27.22 -21.78 22.18
CA ARG A 286 27.73 -20.47 21.74
C ARG A 286 26.61 -19.54 21.27
N LEU A 287 25.62 -20.05 20.53
CA LEU A 287 24.45 -19.26 20.13
C LEU A 287 23.60 -18.83 21.33
N THR A 288 23.42 -19.69 22.34
CA THR A 288 22.68 -19.38 23.57
C THR A 288 23.38 -18.27 24.37
N ASP A 289 24.71 -18.27 24.44
CA ASP A 289 25.47 -17.19 25.08
C ASP A 289 25.29 -15.84 24.34
N LEU A 290 25.38 -15.85 23.01
CA LEU A 290 25.10 -14.66 22.19
C LEU A 290 23.67 -14.15 22.40
N TYR A 291 22.69 -15.06 22.45
CA TYR A 291 21.30 -14.73 22.72
C TYR A 291 21.13 -14.09 24.10
N SER A 292 21.64 -14.72 25.16
CA SER A 292 21.53 -14.23 26.53
C SER A 292 22.12 -12.82 26.67
N LYS A 293 23.29 -12.60 26.06
CA LYS A 293 23.95 -11.29 26.04
C LYS A 293 23.20 -10.26 25.20
N GLY A 294 22.68 -10.65 24.04
CA GLY A 294 21.84 -9.79 23.18
C GLY A 294 20.55 -9.37 23.86
N MET A 295 19.86 -10.30 24.52
CA MET A 295 18.66 -10.07 25.32
C MET A 295 18.91 -9.05 26.44
N LYS A 296 20.02 -9.20 27.16
CA LYS A 296 20.40 -8.26 28.22
C LYS A 296 20.74 -6.88 27.65
N LYS A 297 21.58 -6.81 26.60
CA LYS A 297 22.05 -5.55 26.04
C LYS A 297 20.93 -4.74 25.37
N PHE A 298 20.05 -5.39 24.63
CA PHE A 298 19.11 -4.69 23.74
C PHE A 298 17.68 -4.63 24.28
N LEU A 299 17.31 -5.55 25.17
CA LEU A 299 15.95 -5.67 25.71
C LEU A 299 15.93 -5.56 27.24
N ASP A 300 17.09 -5.36 27.89
CA ASP A 300 17.23 -5.27 29.35
C ASP A 300 16.62 -6.48 30.08
N ARG A 301 16.70 -7.66 29.46
CA ARG A 301 16.20 -8.92 30.03
C ARG A 301 17.34 -9.89 30.29
N THR A 302 17.43 -10.33 31.53
CA THR A 302 18.29 -11.44 31.91
C THR A 302 17.59 -12.75 31.55
N VAL A 303 18.21 -13.53 30.66
CA VAL A 303 17.76 -14.91 30.39
C VAL A 303 18.16 -15.76 31.57
N SER A 304 17.22 -16.53 32.12
CA SER A 304 17.48 -17.52 33.17
C SER A 304 18.24 -18.71 32.59
N ASP A 305 19.53 -18.50 32.35
CA ASP A 305 20.45 -19.50 31.78
C ASP A 305 21.49 -19.92 32.83
N PHE A 306 22.09 -21.09 32.64
CA PHE A 306 23.16 -21.62 33.49
C PHE A 306 24.43 -21.76 32.65
N ASN A 307 25.10 -20.63 32.42
CA ASN A 307 26.30 -20.58 31.58
C ASN A 307 27.52 -21.19 32.29
N ASN A 308 28.61 -21.39 31.55
CA ASN A 308 29.81 -22.03 32.09
C ASN A 308 30.42 -21.24 33.26
N GLU A 309 30.34 -19.90 33.25
CA GLU A 309 30.85 -19.07 34.36
C GLU A 309 30.05 -19.27 35.65
N ASP A 310 28.72 -19.34 35.56
CA ASP A 310 27.84 -19.59 36.70
C ASP A 310 28.00 -21.02 37.21
N PHE A 311 28.20 -21.98 36.31
CA PHE A 311 28.54 -23.35 36.64
C PHE A 311 29.87 -23.41 37.40
N ASP A 312 30.92 -22.77 36.89
CA ASP A 312 32.24 -22.73 37.52
C ASP A 312 32.20 -22.09 38.91
N LYS A 313 31.45 -20.99 39.07
CA LYS A 313 31.30 -20.32 40.37
C LYS A 313 30.53 -21.17 41.38
N ARG A 314 29.43 -21.80 40.98
CA ARG A 314 28.54 -22.56 41.88
C ARG A 314 29.06 -23.95 42.20
N CYS A 315 29.87 -24.52 41.30
CA CYS A 315 30.49 -25.84 41.45
C CYS A 315 31.98 -25.78 41.81
N ALA A 316 32.48 -24.61 42.24
CA ALA A 316 33.90 -24.38 42.53
C ALA A 316 34.53 -25.36 43.53
N ASN A 317 33.72 -25.93 44.44
CA ASN A 317 34.17 -26.84 45.50
C ASN A 317 34.00 -28.34 45.14
N LEU A 318 33.61 -28.67 43.90
CA LEU A 318 33.46 -30.05 43.44
C LEU A 318 34.75 -30.59 42.81
N ASN A 319 34.94 -31.90 42.83
CA ASN A 319 36.05 -32.53 42.10
C ASN A 319 35.81 -32.48 40.58
N GLU A 320 36.89 -32.57 39.81
CA GLU A 320 36.83 -32.34 38.35
C GLU A 320 35.95 -33.38 37.63
N ASP A 321 35.98 -34.65 38.03
CA ASP A 321 35.14 -35.70 37.42
C ASP A 321 33.65 -35.44 37.63
N THR A 322 33.26 -35.05 38.85
CA THR A 322 31.87 -34.69 39.18
C THR A 322 31.46 -33.41 38.47
N LYS A 323 32.40 -32.46 38.35
CA LYS A 323 32.20 -31.19 37.64
C LYS A 323 31.93 -31.43 36.15
N GLN A 324 32.72 -32.27 35.48
CA GLN A 324 32.51 -32.62 34.08
C GLN A 324 31.20 -33.39 33.86
N TYR A 325 30.87 -34.33 34.76
CA TYR A 325 29.59 -35.05 34.71
C TYR A 325 28.39 -34.10 34.84
N LEU A 326 28.38 -33.23 35.86
CA LEU A 326 27.30 -32.27 36.08
C LEU A 326 27.21 -31.25 34.94
N LEU A 327 28.34 -30.79 34.39
CA LEU A 327 28.34 -29.87 33.25
C LEU A 327 27.67 -30.51 32.04
N ARG A 328 27.97 -31.79 31.77
CA ARG A 328 27.35 -32.55 30.70
C ARG A 328 25.84 -32.69 30.91
N GLU A 329 25.39 -33.04 32.11
CA GLU A 329 23.95 -33.17 32.42
C GLU A 329 23.22 -31.81 32.36
N VAL A 330 23.85 -30.73 32.83
CA VAL A 330 23.30 -29.37 32.73
C VAL A 330 23.18 -28.94 31.27
N ASN A 331 24.22 -29.14 30.46
CA ASN A 331 24.19 -28.79 29.03
C ASN A 331 23.16 -29.63 28.27
N LYS A 332 23.04 -30.92 28.61
CA LYS A 332 22.00 -31.79 28.09
C LYS A 332 20.60 -31.23 28.39
N LEU A 333 20.34 -30.87 29.64
CA LEU A 333 19.05 -30.27 30.03
C LEU A 333 18.80 -28.91 29.37
N ARG A 334 19.83 -28.07 29.20
CA ARG A 334 19.72 -26.76 28.54
C ARG A 334 19.35 -26.89 27.06
N LEU A 335 19.91 -27.87 26.37
CA LEU A 335 19.75 -28.03 24.92
C LEU A 335 18.58 -28.93 24.52
N GLU A 336 18.31 -29.99 25.30
CA GLU A 336 17.27 -30.97 25.00
C GLU A 336 15.90 -30.60 25.59
N LYS A 337 15.79 -29.52 26.38
CA LYS A 337 14.52 -29.05 26.98
C LYS A 337 14.36 -27.53 26.87
N ASN A 338 13.35 -27.09 26.11
CA ASN A 338 12.98 -25.67 25.91
C ASN A 338 14.06 -24.80 25.23
N ASN A 339 14.61 -25.30 24.12
CA ASN A 339 15.65 -24.64 23.34
C ASN A 339 15.13 -23.37 22.61
N GLU A 340 15.80 -22.23 22.81
CA GLU A 340 15.44 -20.95 22.20
C GLU A 340 15.58 -20.93 20.68
N PHE A 341 16.31 -21.90 20.12
CA PHE A 341 16.53 -22.17 18.69
C PHE A 341 15.85 -23.46 18.21
N ALA A 342 14.87 -23.99 18.96
CA ALA A 342 14.02 -25.10 18.52
C ALA A 342 13.15 -24.69 17.32
N ILE A 343 13.66 -24.86 16.10
CA ILE A 343 12.91 -24.75 14.85
C ILE A 343 12.03 -25.99 14.68
N LYS A 344 12.57 -27.16 15.07
CA LYS A 344 11.84 -28.41 15.30
C LYS A 344 11.64 -28.61 16.80
N GLU A 345 10.60 -29.33 17.20
CA GLU A 345 10.40 -29.71 18.59
C GLU A 345 11.59 -30.57 19.08
N VAL A 346 12.09 -30.26 20.28
CA VAL A 346 13.21 -30.96 20.91
C VAL A 346 12.76 -31.46 22.27
N TYR A 347 12.88 -32.77 22.49
CA TYR A 347 12.52 -33.45 23.74
C TYR A 347 13.43 -34.63 24.10
N ASP A 348 14.36 -34.98 23.22
CA ASP A 348 15.39 -36.00 23.42
C ASP A 348 16.64 -35.69 22.55
N ASN A 349 17.69 -36.51 22.68
CA ASN A 349 18.92 -36.32 21.90
C ASN A 349 18.70 -36.47 20.37
N VAL A 350 17.80 -37.34 19.92
CA VAL A 350 17.56 -37.55 18.48
C VAL A 350 16.91 -36.31 17.87
N SER A 351 15.87 -35.80 18.50
CA SER A 351 15.19 -34.57 18.09
C SER A 351 16.10 -33.34 18.22
N PHE A 352 17.01 -33.31 19.20
CA PHE A 352 18.06 -32.28 19.31
C PHE A 352 18.98 -32.30 18.08
N GLU A 353 19.50 -33.46 17.70
CA GLU A 353 20.38 -33.61 16.54
C GLU A 353 19.66 -33.20 15.24
N GLU A 354 18.40 -33.58 15.07
CA GLU A 354 17.58 -33.14 13.94
C GLU A 354 17.38 -31.62 13.91
N ASN A 355 17.09 -30.99 15.05
CA ASN A 355 16.96 -29.53 15.13
C ASN A 355 18.30 -28.82 14.88
N ALA A 356 19.40 -29.36 15.42
CA ALA A 356 20.74 -28.80 15.30
C ALA A 356 21.17 -28.67 13.84
N LYS A 357 20.84 -29.68 13.01
CA LYS A 357 21.06 -29.63 11.55
C LYS A 357 20.35 -28.43 10.92
N VAL A 358 19.06 -28.24 11.24
CA VAL A 358 18.28 -27.11 10.72
C VAL A 358 18.87 -25.77 11.17
N VAL A 359 19.22 -25.63 12.45
CA VAL A 359 19.82 -24.39 12.97
C VAL A 359 21.15 -24.10 12.29
N LYS A 360 22.00 -25.12 12.09
CA LYS A 360 23.26 -24.99 11.35
C LYS A 360 23.03 -24.45 9.95
N GLU A 361 22.13 -25.07 9.16
CA GLU A 361 21.83 -24.63 7.80
C GLU A 361 21.32 -23.19 7.73
N VAL A 362 20.44 -22.80 8.67
CA VAL A 362 19.91 -21.43 8.74
C VAL A 362 21.01 -20.42 9.11
N VAL A 363 21.91 -20.76 10.03
CA VAL A 363 23.04 -19.90 10.39
C VAL A 363 24.02 -19.78 9.23
N GLU A 364 24.37 -20.88 8.55
CA GLU A 364 25.24 -20.85 7.38
C GLU A 364 24.67 -19.99 6.24
N LEU A 365 23.35 -19.96 6.08
CA LEU A 365 22.67 -19.12 5.10
C LEU A 365 22.87 -17.62 5.36
N ILE A 366 22.89 -17.17 6.62
CA ILE A 366 22.95 -15.74 6.96
C ILE A 366 24.29 -15.26 7.52
N GLN A 367 25.18 -16.16 7.97
CA GLN A 367 26.43 -15.79 8.67
C GLN A 367 27.36 -14.89 7.83
N GLY A 368 27.40 -15.09 6.51
CA GLY A 368 28.28 -14.36 5.58
C GLY A 368 27.81 -12.96 5.21
N TYR A 369 26.59 -12.56 5.58
CA TYR A 369 26.04 -11.25 5.28
C TYR A 369 26.20 -10.30 6.45
N ARG A 370 26.48 -9.03 6.19
CA ARG A 370 26.44 -7.97 7.19
C ARG A 370 25.01 -7.51 7.37
N ILE A 371 24.53 -7.45 8.61
CA ILE A 371 23.17 -6.97 8.93
C ILE A 371 23.19 -5.71 9.82
N ARG A 372 24.32 -5.39 10.46
CA ARG A 372 24.45 -4.15 11.24
C ARG A 372 25.10 -3.04 10.42
N TYR A 373 24.33 -1.96 10.23
CA TYR A 373 24.76 -0.73 9.57
C TYR A 373 24.48 0.49 10.45
N ASN A 374 25.20 1.58 10.22
CA ASN A 374 24.99 2.88 10.86
C ASN A 374 24.03 3.79 10.06
N LYS A 375 23.39 3.27 9.01
CA LYS A 375 22.45 3.99 8.14
C LYS A 375 21.43 3.00 7.57
N ARG A 376 20.30 3.51 7.07
CA ARG A 376 19.25 2.72 6.43
C ARG A 376 19.82 1.94 5.23
N GLN A 377 19.46 0.67 5.13
CA GLN A 377 19.72 -0.19 3.97
C GLN A 377 18.40 -0.68 3.41
N GLN A 378 17.98 -0.17 2.25
CA GLN A 378 16.66 -0.45 1.70
C GLN A 378 16.40 -1.95 1.52
N TYR A 379 17.37 -2.70 0.98
CA TYR A 379 17.19 -4.14 0.74
C TYR A 379 17.04 -4.97 2.03
N LEU A 380 17.58 -4.46 3.14
CA LEU A 380 17.45 -5.08 4.45
C LEU A 380 16.09 -4.79 5.08
N SER A 381 15.58 -3.57 4.89
CA SER A 381 14.19 -3.22 5.19
C SER A 381 13.21 -4.08 4.41
N ASP A 382 13.38 -4.20 3.09
CA ASP A 382 12.50 -5.01 2.23
C ASP A 382 12.51 -6.50 2.65
N PHE A 383 13.69 -7.01 3.03
CA PHE A 383 13.83 -8.37 3.55
C PHE A 383 13.10 -8.56 4.89
N PHE A 384 13.18 -7.60 5.80
CA PHE A 384 12.45 -7.62 7.07
C PHE A 384 10.94 -7.65 6.84
N GLU A 385 10.42 -6.81 5.94
CA GLU A 385 8.99 -6.79 5.58
C GLU A 385 8.51 -8.13 5.00
N LEU A 386 9.33 -8.77 4.16
CA LEU A 386 9.00 -10.08 3.59
C LEU A 386 8.93 -11.17 4.68
N LEU A 387 9.84 -11.14 5.66
CA LEU A 387 9.82 -12.06 6.81
C LEU A 387 8.60 -11.83 7.71
N LEU A 388 8.26 -10.56 7.99
CA LEU A 388 7.11 -10.19 8.81
C LEU A 388 5.80 -10.70 8.20
N THR A 389 5.57 -10.36 6.93
CA THR A 389 4.31 -10.65 6.22
C THR A 389 4.06 -12.14 6.05
N THR A 390 5.11 -12.94 5.87
CA THR A 390 4.98 -14.39 5.68
C THR A 390 5.02 -15.18 6.99
N GLY A 391 5.79 -14.70 7.97
CA GLY A 391 6.19 -15.48 9.12
C GLY A 391 5.36 -15.31 10.39
N LEU A 392 4.77 -14.14 10.60
CA LEU A 392 3.97 -13.86 11.79
C LEU A 392 2.48 -13.97 11.47
N LYS A 393 1.83 -15.03 11.96
CA LYS A 393 0.36 -15.15 11.91
C LYS A 393 -0.25 -14.10 12.85
N GLN A 394 -1.09 -13.24 12.29
CA GLN A 394 -1.87 -12.27 13.05
C GLN A 394 -2.99 -12.97 13.82
N GLU A 395 -3.06 -12.75 15.14
CA GLU A 395 -4.18 -13.16 15.98
C GLU A 395 -5.34 -12.13 15.86
N ALA A 396 -6.56 -12.53 16.23
CA ALA A 396 -7.73 -11.64 16.12
C ALA A 396 -7.52 -10.34 16.93
N GLY A 397 -7.56 -9.19 16.24
CA GLY A 397 -7.35 -7.86 16.84
C GLY A 397 -5.92 -7.30 16.74
N GLN A 398 -4.96 -8.07 16.22
CA GLN A 398 -3.59 -7.60 15.95
C GLN A 398 -3.38 -7.39 14.44
N TYR A 399 -3.20 -6.14 14.01
CA TYR A 399 -2.99 -5.80 12.60
C TYR A 399 -1.72 -4.98 12.44
N PHE A 400 -0.81 -5.43 11.57
CA PHE A 400 0.36 -4.64 11.21
C PHE A 400 -0.07 -3.45 10.34
N THR A 401 0.45 -2.27 10.69
CA THR A 401 0.26 -1.06 9.88
C THR A 401 1.15 -1.15 8.64
N PRO A 402 0.60 -1.13 7.41
CA PRO A 402 1.42 -1.11 6.21
C PRO A 402 2.36 0.11 6.19
N VAL A 403 3.61 -0.08 5.75
CA VAL A 403 4.60 1.01 5.60
C VAL A 403 4.04 2.24 4.87
N PRO A 404 3.30 2.11 3.75
CA PRO A 404 2.73 3.28 3.06
C PRO A 404 1.73 4.08 3.92
N ILE A 405 1.02 3.42 4.84
CA ILE A 405 0.10 4.09 5.77
C ILE A 405 0.87 4.82 6.87
N ALA A 406 1.92 4.19 7.42
CA ALA A 406 2.80 4.85 8.38
C ALA A 406 3.44 6.11 7.77
N GLN A 407 3.97 6.00 6.54
CA GLN A 407 4.54 7.12 5.79
C GLN A 407 3.50 8.20 5.47
N PHE A 408 2.29 7.82 5.04
CA PHE A 408 1.20 8.77 4.85
C PHE A 408 0.94 9.63 6.08
N ILE A 409 0.86 8.99 7.26
CA ILE A 409 0.59 9.70 8.51
C ILE A 409 1.75 10.62 8.86
N ILE A 410 2.99 10.11 8.81
CA ILE A 410 4.20 10.87 9.15
C ILE A 410 4.38 12.08 8.21
N LYS A 411 4.25 11.87 6.89
CA LYS A 411 4.33 12.94 5.87
C LYS A 411 3.19 13.95 5.93
N SER A 412 2.09 13.62 6.63
CA SER A 412 1.00 14.55 6.88
C SER A 412 1.27 15.49 8.05
N LEU A 413 2.28 15.19 8.89
CA LEU A 413 2.62 16.00 10.06
C LEU A 413 3.64 17.10 9.70
N PRO A 414 3.59 18.28 10.34
CA PRO A 414 4.50 19.40 10.09
C PRO A 414 5.87 19.22 10.79
N LEU A 415 6.53 18.07 10.59
CA LEU A 415 7.77 17.71 11.28
C LEU A 415 8.91 18.69 10.99
N ASP A 416 9.00 19.16 9.74
CA ASP A 416 9.91 20.22 9.30
C ASP A 416 9.84 21.48 10.19
N SER A 417 8.61 21.87 10.55
CA SER A 417 8.31 23.10 11.28
C SER A 417 8.57 22.92 12.77
N ILE A 418 8.19 21.77 13.31
CA ILE A 418 8.46 21.39 14.70
C ILE A 418 9.98 21.31 14.93
N MET A 419 10.72 20.70 14.00
CA MET A 419 12.17 20.62 14.08
C MET A 419 12.82 22.00 13.96
N ALA A 420 12.37 22.84 13.02
CA ALA A 420 12.89 24.20 12.89
C ALA A 420 12.72 25.00 14.19
N GLU A 421 11.57 24.87 14.85
CA GLU A 421 11.32 25.50 16.15
C GLU A 421 12.26 24.94 17.23
N LYS A 422 12.31 23.61 17.40
CA LYS A 422 13.14 22.93 18.42
C LYS A 422 14.64 23.25 18.25
N LEU A 423 15.17 23.18 17.04
CA LEU A 423 16.58 23.49 16.75
C LEU A 423 16.93 24.97 17.03
N SER A 424 15.96 25.87 17.00
CA SER A 424 16.16 27.29 17.33
C SER A 424 16.18 27.57 18.85
N ARG A 425 15.71 26.61 19.67
CA ARG A 425 15.68 26.75 21.12
C ARG A 425 17.09 26.65 21.73
N LYS A 426 17.22 27.22 22.92
CA LYS A 426 18.47 27.26 23.71
C LYS A 426 18.34 26.55 25.06
N ASP A 427 17.28 25.76 25.23
CA ASP A 427 16.92 25.05 26.46
C ASP A 427 17.43 23.59 26.49
N GLY A 428 18.14 23.16 25.45
CA GLY A 428 18.71 21.81 25.32
C GLY A 428 17.75 20.78 24.70
N GLU A 429 16.46 21.08 24.49
CA GLU A 429 15.52 20.20 23.78
C GLU A 429 15.55 20.47 22.27
N ILE A 430 16.45 19.80 21.56
CA ILE A 430 16.74 20.08 20.14
C ILE A 430 15.94 19.25 19.13
N LEU A 431 15.28 18.16 19.57
CA LEU A 431 14.42 17.30 18.73
C LEU A 431 13.05 17.04 19.39
N PRO A 432 12.02 16.69 18.62
CA PRO A 432 10.72 16.33 19.16
C PRO A 432 10.72 14.92 19.79
N TYR A 433 10.07 14.79 20.96
CA TYR A 433 9.81 13.49 21.58
C TYR A 433 8.61 12.81 20.91
N MET A 434 8.81 11.58 20.43
CA MET A 434 7.80 10.76 19.78
C MET A 434 7.54 9.48 20.58
N ILE A 435 6.26 9.10 20.69
CA ILE A 435 5.86 7.81 21.25
C ILE A 435 4.83 7.08 20.40
N ASP A 436 5.03 5.76 20.28
CA ASP A 436 4.02 4.79 19.88
C ASP A 436 3.70 3.86 21.06
N TYR A 437 2.50 3.97 21.63
CA TYR A 437 2.09 3.17 22.79
C TYR A 437 1.57 1.76 22.43
N ALA A 438 1.54 1.42 21.14
CA ALA A 438 1.12 0.12 20.60
C ALA A 438 1.96 -0.20 19.36
N ALA A 439 3.27 -0.33 19.56
CA ALA A 439 4.26 -0.28 18.50
C ALA A 439 4.27 -1.48 17.56
N GLY A 440 3.80 -2.66 17.99
CA GLY A 440 3.81 -3.87 17.16
C GLY A 440 5.20 -4.19 16.61
N SER A 441 5.31 -4.28 15.27
CA SER A 441 6.57 -4.48 14.54
C SER A 441 7.46 -3.22 14.44
N GLY A 442 7.01 -2.06 14.89
CA GLY A 442 7.80 -0.83 14.98
C GLY A 442 7.79 0.06 13.73
N HIS A 443 6.82 -0.08 12.82
CA HIS A 443 6.79 0.71 11.57
C HIS A 443 6.72 2.23 11.79
N PHE A 444 5.94 2.71 12.76
CA PHE A 444 5.93 4.14 13.07
C PHE A 444 7.26 4.63 13.64
N ILE A 445 7.95 3.78 14.41
CA ILE A 445 9.27 4.08 14.99
C ILE A 445 10.29 4.23 13.88
N THR A 446 10.42 3.22 13.01
CA THR A 446 11.42 3.22 11.93
C THR A 446 11.16 4.34 10.93
N GLU A 447 9.93 4.52 10.46
CA GLU A 447 9.62 5.54 9.45
C GLU A 447 9.71 6.97 10.02
N PHE A 448 9.34 7.21 11.30
CA PHE A 448 9.53 8.52 11.92
C PHE A 448 11.01 8.88 12.02
N MET A 449 11.83 7.90 12.41
CA MET A 449 13.28 8.10 12.53
C MET A 449 13.92 8.44 11.19
N HIS A 450 13.51 7.75 10.12
CA HIS A 450 13.97 8.07 8.77
C HIS A 450 13.61 9.50 8.38
N GLU A 451 12.37 9.92 8.62
CA GLU A 451 11.93 11.27 8.27
C GLU A 451 12.71 12.36 9.02
N ILE A 452 12.90 12.20 10.34
CA ILE A 452 13.68 13.15 11.15
C ILE A 452 15.14 13.17 10.69
N GLN A 453 15.73 12.01 10.40
CA GLN A 453 17.11 11.93 9.92
C GLN A 453 17.28 12.59 8.55
N ASP A 454 16.32 12.47 7.65
CA ASP A 454 16.33 13.16 6.36
C ASP A 454 16.26 14.68 6.53
N ILE A 455 15.48 15.18 7.49
CA ILE A 455 15.47 16.61 7.83
C ILE A 455 16.82 17.04 8.40
N ILE A 456 17.41 16.28 9.34
CA ILE A 456 18.74 16.55 9.93
C ILE A 456 19.82 16.63 8.85
N ASN A 457 19.80 15.70 7.89
CA ASN A 457 20.78 15.63 6.80
C ASN A 457 20.71 16.86 5.89
N ASN A 458 19.51 17.43 5.73
CA ASN A 458 19.29 18.63 4.93
C ASN A 458 19.45 19.95 5.72
N CYS A 459 19.71 19.90 7.02
CA CYS A 459 19.91 21.10 7.85
C CYS A 459 21.26 21.79 7.58
N ASP A 460 21.21 23.11 7.39
CA ASP A 460 22.40 23.96 7.39
C ASP A 460 22.88 24.22 8.82
N THR A 461 23.87 23.45 9.25
CA THR A 461 24.41 23.45 10.63
C THR A 461 25.08 24.78 11.02
N SER A 462 25.42 25.64 10.05
CA SER A 462 26.06 26.94 10.32
C SER A 462 25.13 27.91 11.06
N LYS A 463 23.81 27.76 10.87
CA LYS A 463 22.78 28.67 11.39
C LYS A 463 22.47 28.52 12.88
N TYR A 464 22.94 27.45 13.52
CA TYR A 464 22.61 27.13 14.92
C TYR A 464 23.76 27.47 15.88
N ILE A 465 23.43 27.54 17.18
CA ILE A 465 24.43 27.75 18.25
C ILE A 465 25.42 26.59 18.30
N GLU A 466 26.60 26.81 18.91
CA GLU A 466 27.70 25.84 18.90
C GLU A 466 27.30 24.45 19.43
N GLU A 467 26.52 24.39 20.50
CA GLU A 467 26.05 23.13 21.10
C GLU A 467 25.14 22.35 20.15
N THR A 468 24.07 22.97 19.63
CA THR A 468 23.18 22.36 18.63
C THR A 468 23.95 21.94 17.37
N ARG A 469 24.91 22.76 16.92
CA ARG A 469 25.76 22.45 15.76
C ARG A 469 26.58 21.18 15.99
N LYS A 470 27.17 21.01 17.19
CA LYS A 470 27.93 19.80 17.55
C LYS A 470 27.05 18.54 17.49
N HIS A 471 25.83 18.62 18.03
CA HIS A 471 24.87 17.51 17.93
C HIS A 471 24.49 17.18 16.49
N LEU A 472 24.14 18.18 15.67
CA LEU A 472 23.77 17.98 14.27
C LEU A 472 24.90 17.34 13.45
N ILE A 473 26.13 17.84 13.58
CA ILE A 473 27.29 17.25 12.90
C ILE A 473 27.51 15.80 13.33
N ASN A 474 27.35 15.50 14.63
CA ASN A 474 27.44 14.13 15.11
C ASN A 474 26.36 13.25 14.46
N TRP A 475 25.11 13.69 14.45
CA TRP A 475 23.98 12.91 13.90
C TRP A 475 23.97 12.78 12.38
N GLN A 476 24.62 13.70 11.66
CA GLN A 476 24.87 13.57 10.22
C GLN A 476 25.93 12.49 9.92
N ASN A 477 26.88 12.26 10.83
CA ASN A 477 27.91 11.22 10.67
C ASN A 477 27.48 9.86 11.24
N CYS A 478 26.78 9.89 12.38
CA CYS A 478 26.25 8.74 13.09
C CYS A 478 24.72 8.85 13.13
N HIS A 479 24.06 8.35 12.08
CA HIS A 479 22.59 8.44 12.01
C HIS A 479 21.95 7.75 13.22
N PHE A 480 20.85 8.33 13.68
CA PHE A 480 20.00 7.78 14.75
C PHE A 480 20.61 7.73 16.16
N ASP A 481 21.82 8.24 16.39
CA ASP A 481 22.42 8.32 17.74
C ASP A 481 21.52 9.08 18.76
N TRP A 482 20.61 9.90 18.27
CA TRP A 482 19.61 10.62 19.06
C TRP A 482 18.41 9.76 19.49
N ALA A 483 18.17 8.60 18.87
CA ALA A 483 16.91 7.87 19.02
C ALA A 483 16.66 7.34 20.44
N THR A 484 17.71 7.00 21.20
CA THR A 484 17.60 6.57 22.61
C THR A 484 16.98 7.65 23.50
N ASP A 485 17.10 8.92 23.18
CA ASP A 485 16.54 9.97 24.02
C ASP A 485 15.12 10.35 23.62
N TYR A 486 14.83 10.35 22.32
CA TYR A 486 13.63 10.99 21.77
C TYR A 486 12.54 10.02 21.27
N VAL A 487 12.85 8.74 21.05
CA VAL A 487 11.92 7.80 20.39
C VAL A 487 11.53 6.66 21.34
N TYR A 488 10.22 6.49 21.54
CA TYR A 488 9.64 5.53 22.46
C TYR A 488 8.60 4.66 21.76
N GLY A 489 8.66 3.36 22.01
CA GLY A 489 7.70 2.36 21.57
C GLY A 489 7.30 1.47 22.73
N ILE A 490 6.01 1.14 22.87
CA ILE A 490 5.52 0.18 23.87
C ILE A 490 4.82 -0.95 23.13
N GLU A 491 5.16 -2.19 23.47
CA GLU A 491 4.48 -3.37 22.95
C GLU A 491 4.36 -4.43 24.05
N LYS A 492 3.19 -5.09 24.11
CA LYS A 492 2.85 -6.04 25.17
C LYS A 492 3.27 -7.47 24.83
N ASP A 493 3.28 -7.84 23.55
CA ASP A 493 3.79 -9.13 23.09
C ASP A 493 5.32 -9.12 22.99
N TYR A 494 5.96 -9.95 23.81
CA TYR A 494 7.41 -10.14 23.81
C TYR A 494 8.00 -10.50 22.43
N ARG A 495 7.29 -11.30 21.63
CA ARG A 495 7.71 -11.66 20.27
C ARG A 495 7.80 -10.42 19.40
N LEU A 496 6.79 -9.54 19.48
CA LEU A 496 6.72 -8.32 18.70
C LEU A 496 7.73 -7.27 19.17
N VAL A 497 7.97 -7.14 20.49
CA VAL A 497 9.07 -6.29 21.01
C VAL A 497 10.42 -6.71 20.42
N LYS A 498 10.72 -8.01 20.43
CA LYS A 498 11.96 -8.54 19.84
C LYS A 498 12.03 -8.24 18.34
N VAL A 499 10.94 -8.47 17.64
CA VAL A 499 10.83 -8.20 16.19
C VAL A 499 11.02 -6.71 15.89
N GLY A 500 10.36 -5.81 16.61
CA GLY A 500 10.50 -4.37 16.43
C GLY A 500 11.90 -3.86 16.78
N LYS A 501 12.53 -4.41 17.82
CA LYS A 501 13.91 -4.07 18.16
C LYS A 501 14.89 -4.54 17.08
N VAL A 502 14.75 -5.77 16.58
CA VAL A 502 15.54 -6.26 15.43
C VAL A 502 15.25 -5.42 14.19
N GLY A 503 13.99 -5.06 13.93
CA GLY A 503 13.59 -4.18 12.83
C GLY A 503 14.31 -2.84 12.85
N CYS A 504 14.40 -2.19 14.02
CA CYS A 504 15.21 -0.98 14.17
C CYS A 504 16.64 -1.25 13.68
N TYR A 505 17.30 -2.32 14.17
CA TYR A 505 18.71 -2.61 13.85
C TYR A 505 18.94 -2.81 12.35
N LEU A 506 18.00 -3.49 11.70
CA LEU A 506 17.99 -3.75 10.25
C LEU A 506 17.76 -2.46 9.44
N HIS A 507 17.03 -1.50 9.98
CA HIS A 507 16.85 -0.16 9.41
C HIS A 507 18.01 0.80 9.72
N GLY A 508 19.07 0.32 10.36
CA GLY A 508 20.27 1.11 10.70
C GLY A 508 20.26 1.69 12.11
N ASP A 509 19.14 1.60 12.85
CA ASP A 509 19.02 2.11 14.22
C ASP A 509 19.05 1.01 15.29
N GLY A 510 19.93 1.10 16.30
CA GLY A 510 19.88 0.16 17.43
C GLY A 510 19.16 0.67 18.67
N LEU A 511 18.80 1.95 18.67
CA LEU A 511 18.86 2.78 19.86
C LEU A 511 17.49 3.22 20.36
N ALA A 512 16.45 3.22 19.52
CA ALA A 512 15.08 3.54 19.93
C ALA A 512 14.61 2.68 21.12
N ASN A 513 13.83 3.28 22.03
CA ASN A 513 13.33 2.60 23.23
C ASN A 513 12.08 1.78 22.91
N VAL A 514 12.26 0.53 22.49
CA VAL A 514 11.15 -0.44 22.37
C VAL A 514 10.99 -1.18 23.70
N ILE A 515 9.92 -0.87 24.44
CA ILE A 515 9.68 -1.30 25.82
C ILE A 515 8.63 -2.40 25.85
N LEU A 516 8.95 -3.52 26.51
CA LEU A 516 7.96 -4.56 26.83
C LEU A 516 7.12 -4.13 28.02
N SER A 517 5.91 -3.62 27.77
CA SER A 517 4.96 -3.26 28.83
C SER A 517 3.54 -3.11 28.26
N ASP A 518 2.57 -2.77 29.11
CA ASP A 518 1.22 -2.42 28.68
C ASP A 518 1.15 -0.91 28.42
N GLY A 519 0.74 -0.49 27.21
CA GLY A 519 0.67 0.93 26.82
C GLY A 519 -0.29 1.78 27.66
N LEU A 520 -1.20 1.15 28.41
CA LEU A 520 -2.13 1.81 29.32
C LEU A 520 -1.67 1.80 30.79
N ALA A 521 -0.48 1.25 31.10
CA ALA A 521 -0.01 1.16 32.48
C ALA A 521 0.18 2.54 33.15
N ASN A 522 0.10 2.56 34.48
CA ASN A 522 0.30 3.77 35.29
C ASN A 522 1.73 4.32 35.15
N PHE A 523 1.85 5.65 34.97
CA PHE A 523 3.13 6.32 34.71
C PHE A 523 4.13 6.29 35.89
N TYR A 524 3.67 6.12 37.13
CA TYR A 524 4.51 6.16 38.35
C TYR A 524 4.84 4.76 38.89
N ASN A 525 3.83 3.90 39.03
CA ASN A 525 3.92 2.57 39.61
C ASN A 525 4.60 1.55 38.67
N ASN A 526 4.48 1.75 37.35
CA ASN A 526 5.10 0.86 36.38
C ASN A 526 6.63 1.10 36.32
N LYS A 527 7.40 0.05 36.63
CA LYS A 527 8.87 0.11 36.65
C LYS A 527 9.52 -0.14 35.29
N GLU A 528 8.79 -0.73 34.34
CA GLU A 528 9.27 -0.95 32.97
C GLU A 528 9.31 0.35 32.15
N TYR A 529 8.47 1.34 32.49
CA TYR A 529 8.52 2.65 31.86
C TYR A 529 9.86 3.35 32.17
N LYS A 530 10.41 4.03 31.15
CA LYS A 530 11.74 4.67 31.19
C LYS A 530 11.69 6.13 30.73
N GLY A 531 12.70 6.90 31.10
CA GLY A 531 12.87 8.29 30.64
C GLY A 531 11.64 9.16 30.90
N LYS A 532 11.23 9.92 29.89
CA LYS A 532 10.07 10.84 29.94
C LYS A 532 8.72 10.15 30.13
N LEU A 533 8.64 8.84 29.88
CA LEU A 533 7.41 8.08 30.08
C LEU A 533 7.12 7.79 31.55
N ARG A 534 8.15 7.73 32.41
CA ARG A 534 8.01 7.39 33.83
C ARG A 534 7.97 8.63 34.71
N LYS A 535 6.91 8.76 35.51
CA LYS A 535 6.85 9.74 36.59
C LYS A 535 7.69 9.28 37.77
N LEU A 536 8.53 10.17 38.30
CA LEU A 536 9.33 9.92 39.50
C LEU A 536 8.62 10.27 40.81
N ILE A 537 7.54 11.05 40.72
CA ILE A 537 6.74 11.50 41.86
C ILE A 537 5.27 11.26 41.52
N ASN A 538 4.50 10.77 42.50
CA ASN A 538 3.05 10.71 42.37
C ASN A 538 2.46 12.08 42.73
N ASP A 539 2.22 12.89 41.71
CA ASP A 539 1.61 14.23 41.81
C ASP A 539 0.06 14.18 41.87
N GLY A 540 -0.54 12.99 41.85
CA GLY A 540 -1.99 12.79 41.78
C GLY A 540 -2.61 13.15 40.43
N GLN A 541 -1.82 13.57 39.45
CA GLN A 541 -2.29 13.92 38.11
C GLN A 541 -2.22 12.71 37.17
N LYS A 542 -3.30 12.50 36.43
CA LYS A 542 -3.41 11.45 35.40
C LYS A 542 -2.55 11.74 34.16
N ASP A 543 -2.32 13.01 33.85
CA ASP A 543 -1.58 13.43 32.66
C ASP A 543 -0.06 13.41 32.91
N ASN A 544 0.72 12.99 31.90
CA ASN A 544 2.19 13.05 31.90
C ASN A 544 2.72 14.25 31.08
N GLN A 545 2.07 14.57 29.94
CA GLN A 545 2.36 15.72 29.05
C GLN A 545 3.85 15.90 28.70
N GLN A 546 4.55 14.82 28.34
CA GLN A 546 5.99 14.87 28.03
C GLN A 546 6.31 14.74 26.53
N PHE A 547 5.36 14.35 25.70
CA PHE A 547 5.61 14.01 24.29
C PHE A 547 5.10 15.11 23.35
N ASP A 548 5.88 15.41 22.31
CA ASP A 548 5.49 16.37 21.27
C ASP A 548 4.61 15.68 20.21
N ILE A 549 4.83 14.37 19.98
CA ILE A 549 4.19 13.59 18.92
C ILE A 549 3.72 12.23 19.45
N VAL A 550 2.50 11.84 19.10
CA VAL A 550 1.97 10.46 19.28
C VAL A 550 1.62 9.89 17.91
N LEU A 551 2.21 8.75 17.57
CA LEU A 551 1.91 7.99 16.35
C LEU A 551 1.56 6.57 16.77
N SER A 552 0.36 6.09 16.50
CA SER A 552 -0.01 4.74 16.95
C SER A 552 -1.19 4.13 16.21
N ASN A 553 -1.21 2.79 16.18
CA ASN A 553 -2.32 1.97 15.75
C ASN A 553 -2.74 1.02 16.90
N PRO A 554 -3.48 1.52 17.91
CA PRO A 554 -3.93 0.70 19.04
C PRO A 554 -4.86 -0.45 18.62
N PRO A 555 -4.98 -1.50 19.44
CA PRO A 555 -5.94 -2.59 19.20
C PRO A 555 -7.39 -2.06 19.18
N TYR A 556 -8.18 -2.51 18.21
CA TYR A 556 -9.54 -1.97 17.94
C TYR A 556 -10.64 -2.52 18.83
N SER A 557 -10.43 -3.67 19.47
CA SER A 557 -11.36 -4.26 20.43
C SER A 557 -10.71 -5.47 21.11
N VAL A 558 -10.80 -5.54 22.44
CA VAL A 558 -10.31 -6.69 23.23
C VAL A 558 -11.40 -7.12 24.20
N SER A 559 -12.01 -8.27 23.97
CA SER A 559 -13.13 -8.75 24.80
C SER A 559 -12.76 -8.87 26.28
N SER A 560 -13.61 -8.32 27.16
CA SER A 560 -13.51 -8.45 28.62
C SER A 560 -12.17 -7.99 29.22
N PHE A 561 -11.49 -7.05 28.56
CA PHE A 561 -10.16 -6.61 28.98
C PHE A 561 -10.14 -6.01 30.40
N ARG A 562 -11.27 -5.46 30.87
CA ARG A 562 -11.36 -4.85 32.20
C ARG A 562 -11.05 -5.84 33.32
N GLN A 563 -11.47 -7.11 33.22
CA GLN A 563 -11.22 -8.10 34.27
C GLN A 563 -9.72 -8.42 34.41
N THR A 564 -9.00 -8.46 33.29
CA THR A 564 -7.59 -8.85 33.23
C THR A 564 -6.61 -7.69 33.45
N THR A 565 -7.12 -6.45 33.55
CA THR A 565 -6.29 -5.23 33.59
C THR A 565 -6.37 -4.42 34.89
N ARG A 566 -7.23 -4.81 35.84
CA ARG A 566 -7.40 -4.15 37.15
C ARG A 566 -6.11 -4.01 37.96
N ASP A 567 -5.16 -4.92 37.77
CA ASP A 567 -3.86 -4.90 38.46
C ASP A 567 -2.86 -3.92 37.82
N TYR A 568 -3.13 -3.43 36.60
CA TYR A 568 -2.22 -2.57 35.83
C TYR A 568 -2.68 -1.11 35.76
N TYR A 569 -3.99 -0.88 35.70
CA TYR A 569 -4.60 0.46 35.69
C TYR A 569 -6.05 0.44 36.20
N THR A 570 -6.50 1.57 36.70
CA THR A 570 -7.74 1.76 37.47
C THR A 570 -8.45 3.08 37.13
N GLU A 571 -9.53 3.40 37.84
CA GLU A 571 -10.21 4.70 37.78
C GLU A 571 -9.34 5.88 38.24
N GLN A 572 -8.25 5.61 38.97
CA GLN A 572 -7.26 6.62 39.35
C GLN A 572 -6.39 7.03 38.15
N ASP A 573 -6.33 6.19 37.12
CA ASP A 573 -5.49 6.39 35.94
C ASP A 573 -6.28 6.96 34.75
N PHE A 574 -7.55 6.59 34.62
CA PHE A 574 -8.38 6.98 33.49
C PHE A 574 -9.76 7.51 33.93
N GLU A 575 -10.20 8.61 33.33
CA GLU A 575 -11.54 9.18 33.48
C GLU A 575 -12.60 8.27 32.85
N LEU A 576 -12.29 7.66 31.70
CA LEU A 576 -13.22 6.77 31.00
C LEU A 576 -13.42 5.41 31.70
N TYR A 577 -12.55 5.03 32.64
CA TYR A 577 -12.57 3.71 33.27
C TYR A 577 -13.92 3.37 33.93
N ASN A 578 -14.54 4.36 34.57
CA ASN A 578 -15.83 4.21 35.23
C ASN A 578 -17.01 4.06 34.24
N SER A 579 -16.80 4.38 32.96
CA SER A 579 -17.79 4.18 31.90
C SER A 579 -17.74 2.77 31.30
N LEU A 580 -16.76 1.95 31.68
CA LEU A 580 -16.61 0.58 31.21
C LEU A 580 -17.37 -0.41 32.10
N THR A 581 -17.76 -1.54 31.51
CA THR A 581 -18.34 -2.70 32.20
C THR A 581 -17.35 -3.87 32.17
N ASP A 582 -17.60 -4.93 32.95
CA ASP A 582 -16.73 -6.11 32.93
C ASP A 582 -16.76 -6.87 31.60
N ASN A 583 -17.78 -6.63 30.77
CA ASN A 583 -17.93 -7.18 29.42
C ASN A 583 -17.53 -6.18 28.33
N SER A 584 -16.99 -5.02 28.70
CA SER A 584 -16.53 -4.02 27.73
C SER A 584 -15.40 -4.56 26.86
N SER A 585 -15.41 -4.12 25.61
CA SER A 585 -14.44 -4.51 24.60
C SER A 585 -13.74 -3.31 23.95
N GLU A 586 -14.15 -2.09 24.33
CA GLU A 586 -13.80 -0.81 23.70
C GLU A 586 -12.47 -0.23 24.23
N ILE A 587 -11.40 -1.04 24.26
CA ILE A 587 -10.08 -0.64 24.80
C ILE A 587 -9.47 0.56 24.09
N GLU A 588 -9.78 0.73 22.80
CA GLU A 588 -9.35 1.85 21.97
C GLU A 588 -9.79 3.21 22.53
N CYS A 589 -10.89 3.25 23.29
CA CYS A 589 -11.35 4.46 23.97
C CYS A 589 -10.36 4.93 25.04
N LEU A 590 -9.74 3.99 25.76
CA LEU A 590 -8.70 4.31 26.76
C LEU A 590 -7.42 4.80 26.09
N PHE A 591 -7.09 4.31 24.89
CA PHE A 591 -5.95 4.81 24.12
C PHE A 591 -6.14 6.24 23.60
N VAL A 592 -7.36 6.65 23.28
CA VAL A 592 -7.68 8.06 22.99
C VAL A 592 -7.40 8.94 24.21
N GLU A 593 -7.82 8.51 25.41
CA GLU A 593 -7.49 9.22 26.64
C GLU A 593 -5.97 9.20 26.91
N ARG A 594 -5.29 8.09 26.68
CA ARG A 594 -3.83 7.97 26.82
C ARG A 594 -3.09 8.94 25.88
N THR A 595 -3.60 9.16 24.67
CA THR A 595 -3.07 10.18 23.74
C THR A 595 -3.13 11.58 24.38
N LYS A 596 -4.24 11.93 25.02
CA LYS A 596 -4.42 13.20 25.75
C LYS A 596 -3.44 13.33 26.92
N GLN A 597 -3.25 12.25 27.66
CA GLN A 597 -2.37 12.19 28.83
C GLN A 597 -0.88 12.33 28.47
N LEU A 598 -0.46 11.82 27.30
CA LEU A 598 0.95 11.82 26.88
C LEU A 598 1.40 13.13 26.23
N LEU A 599 0.54 13.77 25.44
CA LEU A 599 0.89 14.95 24.66
C LEU A 599 1.03 16.22 25.51
N LYS A 600 2.11 16.97 25.22
CA LYS A 600 2.28 18.38 25.60
C LYS A 600 1.20 19.24 24.95
N ASP A 601 0.92 20.40 25.52
CA ASP A 601 0.07 21.39 24.87
C ASP A 601 0.67 21.81 23.52
N GLY A 602 -0.15 21.85 22.47
CA GLY A 602 0.29 22.06 21.09
C GLY A 602 0.89 20.81 20.41
N GLY A 603 1.16 19.73 21.16
CA GLY A 603 1.62 18.46 20.62
C GLY A 603 0.61 17.84 19.65
N ILE A 604 1.08 16.99 18.74
CA ILE A 604 0.26 16.47 17.63
C ILE A 604 0.15 14.95 17.66
N ALA A 605 -0.95 14.42 17.13
CA ALA A 605 -1.18 12.98 17.03
C ALA A 605 -1.61 12.56 15.63
N GLY A 606 -1.16 11.37 15.22
CA GLY A 606 -1.73 10.60 14.11
C GLY A 606 -2.09 9.22 14.63
N VAL A 607 -3.36 8.98 14.94
CA VAL A 607 -3.81 7.74 15.58
C VAL A 607 -4.85 7.03 14.72
N ILE A 608 -4.64 5.75 14.47
CA ILE A 608 -5.56 4.89 13.73
C ILE A 608 -6.57 4.27 14.69
N LEU A 609 -7.86 4.40 14.39
CA LEU A 609 -8.96 3.92 15.22
C LEU A 609 -10.05 3.27 14.35
N PRO A 610 -10.89 2.38 14.89
CA PRO A 610 -12.07 1.92 14.18
C PRO A 610 -13.05 3.09 13.94
N SER A 611 -13.74 3.07 12.79
CA SER A 611 -14.68 4.15 12.42
C SER A 611 -15.84 4.33 13.42
N SER A 612 -16.12 3.30 14.23
CA SER A 612 -17.07 3.32 15.35
C SER A 612 -16.81 4.45 16.35
N ILE A 613 -15.56 4.91 16.50
CA ILE A 613 -15.21 6.02 17.40
C ILE A 613 -16.01 7.30 17.08
N LEU A 614 -16.40 7.48 15.81
CA LEU A 614 -17.13 8.65 15.34
C LEU A 614 -18.65 8.59 15.59
N SER A 615 -19.23 7.38 15.69
CA SER A 615 -20.69 7.18 15.59
C SER A 615 -21.34 6.28 16.64
N ASN A 616 -20.58 5.49 17.41
CA ASN A 616 -21.19 4.61 18.41
C ASN A 616 -21.51 5.36 19.71
N SER A 617 -22.50 4.89 20.46
CA SER A 617 -22.92 5.48 21.76
C SER A 617 -22.20 4.83 22.96
N GLY A 618 -22.48 5.29 24.17
CA GLY A 618 -21.90 4.74 25.41
C GLY A 618 -20.53 5.34 25.72
N VAL A 619 -19.52 4.51 25.99
CA VAL A 619 -18.15 4.98 26.27
C VAL A 619 -17.56 5.77 25.10
N TYR A 620 -17.96 5.46 23.86
CA TYR A 620 -17.60 6.20 22.66
C TYR A 620 -18.09 7.66 22.69
N THR A 621 -19.26 7.93 23.27
CA THR A 621 -19.76 9.30 23.47
C THR A 621 -18.84 10.07 24.40
N LYS A 622 -18.43 9.46 25.52
CA LYS A 622 -17.47 10.04 26.47
C LYS A 622 -16.08 10.22 25.87
N THR A 623 -15.67 9.33 24.98
CA THR A 623 -14.42 9.43 24.24
C THR A 623 -14.42 10.63 23.29
N ARG A 624 -15.53 10.87 22.58
CA ARG A 624 -15.68 12.08 21.75
C ARG A 624 -15.72 13.37 22.57
N GLU A 625 -16.19 13.32 23.82
CA GLU A 625 -16.07 14.48 24.74
C GLU A 625 -14.60 14.83 24.99
N ILE A 626 -13.73 13.83 25.24
CA ILE A 626 -12.28 14.03 25.36
C ILE A 626 -11.70 14.62 24.07
N ILE A 627 -12.04 14.05 22.91
CA ILE A 627 -11.55 14.53 21.61
C ILE A 627 -11.91 16.01 21.41
N LEU A 628 -13.19 16.38 21.57
CA LEU A 628 -13.68 17.73 21.30
C LEU A 628 -13.22 18.77 22.32
N GLN A 629 -12.99 18.37 23.58
CA GLN A 629 -12.51 19.26 24.63
C GLN A 629 -11.02 19.54 24.53
N TYR A 630 -10.22 18.49 24.32
CA TYR A 630 -8.77 18.55 24.50
C TYR A 630 -8.00 18.55 23.19
N PHE A 631 -8.66 18.44 22.03
CA PHE A 631 -7.98 18.48 20.74
C PHE A 631 -8.67 19.41 19.74
N ASP A 632 -7.85 20.02 18.88
CA ASP A 632 -8.30 20.44 17.55
C ASP A 632 -8.26 19.22 16.62
N ILE A 633 -9.34 18.97 15.88
CA ILE A 633 -9.39 17.94 14.86
C ILE A 633 -8.94 18.57 13.54
N VAL A 634 -7.70 18.31 13.15
CA VAL A 634 -7.10 18.90 11.94
C VAL A 634 -7.59 18.16 10.68
N SER A 635 -7.62 16.83 10.75
CA SER A 635 -8.06 15.99 9.64
C SER A 635 -8.61 14.66 10.14
N ILE A 636 -9.54 14.09 9.37
CA ILE A 636 -10.03 12.72 9.51
C ILE A 636 -9.85 12.02 8.17
N ALA A 637 -9.04 10.96 8.14
CA ALA A 637 -8.88 10.11 6.96
C ALA A 637 -9.65 8.80 7.13
N GLU A 638 -10.70 8.58 6.34
CA GLU A 638 -11.45 7.34 6.29
C GLU A 638 -10.76 6.34 5.35
N LEU A 639 -10.38 5.21 5.92
CA LEU A 639 -9.68 4.12 5.24
C LEU A 639 -10.60 2.90 5.17
N GLY A 640 -10.78 2.38 3.96
CA GLY A 640 -11.64 1.24 3.69
C GLY A 640 -11.05 -0.09 4.16
N SER A 641 -11.80 -1.15 3.93
CA SER A 641 -11.46 -2.50 4.38
C SER A 641 -10.25 -3.11 3.66
N ASN A 642 -9.80 -2.57 2.51
CA ASN A 642 -8.62 -3.09 1.81
C ASN A 642 -7.31 -2.45 2.29
N THR A 643 -7.37 -1.56 3.27
CA THR A 643 -6.20 -0.86 3.81
C THR A 643 -5.31 -1.78 4.65
N PHE A 644 -5.92 -2.57 5.54
CA PHE A 644 -5.21 -3.47 6.45
C PHE A 644 -5.43 -4.93 6.05
N MET A 645 -4.40 -5.75 6.22
CA MET A 645 -4.51 -7.19 5.96
C MET A 645 -5.51 -7.82 6.94
N ALA A 646 -6.32 -8.77 6.45
CA ALA A 646 -7.13 -9.67 7.28
C ALA A 646 -8.22 -9.03 8.18
N THR A 647 -8.67 -7.80 7.90
CA THR A 647 -9.83 -7.19 8.57
C THR A 647 -10.82 -6.57 7.59
N ASN A 648 -12.12 -6.69 7.90
CA ASN A 648 -13.18 -6.00 7.17
C ASN A 648 -13.62 -4.69 7.87
N THR A 649 -12.93 -4.32 8.96
CA THR A 649 -13.27 -3.12 9.73
C THR A 649 -12.78 -1.87 9.00
N ASN A 650 -13.70 -0.96 8.70
CA ASN A 650 -13.34 0.38 8.24
C ASN A 650 -12.68 1.16 9.38
N THR A 651 -11.61 1.87 9.07
CA THR A 651 -10.79 2.58 10.05
C THR A 651 -10.76 4.06 9.71
N VAL A 652 -10.37 4.86 10.71
CA VAL A 652 -10.14 6.28 10.55
C VAL A 652 -8.78 6.63 11.13
N VAL A 653 -8.06 7.53 10.48
CA VAL A 653 -6.91 8.20 11.08
C VAL A 653 -7.36 9.55 11.59
N LEU A 654 -7.22 9.78 12.89
CA LEU A 654 -7.42 11.08 13.49
C LEU A 654 -6.10 11.84 13.55
N PHE A 655 -6.05 12.98 12.88
CA PHE A 655 -4.97 13.94 12.97
C PHE A 655 -5.37 15.04 13.96
N LEU A 656 -4.74 15.03 15.13
CA LEU A 656 -5.14 15.84 16.28
C LEU A 656 -4.02 16.80 16.68
N ARG A 657 -4.41 17.97 17.21
CA ARG A 657 -3.51 18.87 17.94
C ARG A 657 -4.02 19.07 19.35
N ARG A 658 -3.18 18.84 20.36
CA ARG A 658 -3.50 18.96 21.77
C ARG A 658 -3.74 20.41 22.16
N ARG A 659 -4.89 20.68 22.77
CA ARG A 659 -5.24 21.94 23.43
C ARG A 659 -4.75 21.95 24.87
N ASP A 660 -4.68 23.12 25.48
CA ASP A 660 -4.49 23.25 26.92
C ASP A 660 -5.74 22.75 27.70
N ASN A 661 -5.54 22.16 28.88
CA ASN A 661 -6.62 21.60 29.71
C ASN A 661 -7.62 22.68 30.21
N TYR A 662 -7.14 23.89 30.50
CA TYR A 662 -7.98 24.98 30.97
C TYR A 662 -8.86 25.56 29.87
N PHE A 663 -8.55 25.35 28.60
CA PHE A 663 -9.38 25.82 27.49
C PHE A 663 -10.84 25.31 27.61
N ALA A 664 -11.03 24.00 27.77
CA ALA A 664 -12.36 23.42 27.91
C ALA A 664 -13.04 23.81 29.24
N ILE A 665 -12.26 23.86 30.34
CA ILE A 665 -12.75 24.24 31.67
C ILE A 665 -13.28 25.68 31.66
N ASN A 666 -12.48 26.63 31.16
CA ASN A 666 -12.83 28.04 31.07
C ASN A 666 -14.03 28.26 30.14
N THR A 667 -14.09 27.51 29.03
CA THR A 667 -15.25 27.55 28.11
C THR A 667 -16.53 27.10 28.82
N LYS A 668 -16.46 26.02 29.61
CA LYS A 668 -17.60 25.54 30.40
C LYS A 668 -18.05 26.58 31.43
N VAL A 669 -17.12 27.20 32.16
CA VAL A 669 -17.44 28.27 33.12
C VAL A 669 -18.11 29.47 32.44
N ALA A 670 -17.65 29.83 31.23
CA ALA A 670 -18.27 30.89 30.44
C ALA A 670 -19.69 30.53 29.99
N VAL A 671 -19.90 29.29 29.55
CA VAL A 671 -21.24 28.75 29.20
C VAL A 671 -22.17 28.74 30.41
N ASP A 672 -21.72 28.25 31.56
CA ASP A 672 -22.51 28.23 32.80
C ASP A 672 -22.88 29.67 33.23
N THR A 673 -21.96 30.61 33.06
CA THR A 673 -22.20 32.04 33.33
C THR A 673 -23.23 32.63 32.36
N TYR A 674 -23.18 32.26 31.08
CA TYR A 674 -24.19 32.64 30.09
C TYR A 674 -25.57 32.10 30.47
N PHE A 675 -25.73 30.82 30.80
CA PHE A 675 -27.03 30.26 31.17
C PHE A 675 -27.61 30.86 32.47
N ARG A 676 -26.76 31.45 33.33
CA ARG A 676 -27.19 32.19 34.52
C ARG A 676 -27.58 33.64 34.24
N THR A 677 -26.88 34.32 33.32
CA THR A 677 -27.00 35.79 33.11
C THR A 677 -27.73 36.18 31.83
N LEU A 678 -27.76 35.27 30.84
CA LEU A 678 -28.30 35.44 29.49
C LEU A 678 -27.63 36.56 28.67
N ASN A 679 -26.41 36.96 29.08
CA ASN A 679 -25.60 37.95 28.38
C ASN A 679 -24.71 37.27 27.33
N ASP A 680 -25.02 37.46 26.05
CA ASP A 680 -24.28 36.88 24.91
C ASP A 680 -22.97 37.62 24.65
N VAL A 681 -21.98 37.40 25.51
CA VAL A 681 -20.65 38.00 25.44
C VAL A 681 -19.69 37.16 24.60
N THR A 682 -18.60 37.77 24.12
CA THR A 682 -17.56 37.06 23.37
C THR A 682 -16.93 35.94 24.21
N ILE A 683 -16.87 34.73 23.65
CA ILE A 683 -16.23 33.55 24.25
C ILE A 683 -15.24 32.98 23.24
N ASN A 684 -13.99 32.75 23.63
CA ASN A 684 -12.92 32.20 22.77
C ASN A 684 -12.80 32.90 21.41
N SER A 685 -12.86 34.23 21.40
CA SER A 685 -12.81 35.06 20.18
C SER A 685 -14.02 34.90 19.24
N ILE A 686 -15.09 34.25 19.69
CA ILE A 686 -16.37 34.17 18.98
C ILE A 686 -17.27 35.26 19.55
N GLU A 687 -17.54 36.30 18.76
CA GLU A 687 -18.53 37.32 19.12
C GLU A 687 -19.95 36.73 19.06
N THR A 688 -20.80 37.09 20.03
CA THR A 688 -22.20 36.68 20.15
C THR A 688 -22.41 35.17 19.87
N PRO A 689 -21.71 34.28 20.60
CA PRO A 689 -21.75 32.84 20.33
C PRO A 689 -23.15 32.25 20.46
N ALA A 690 -23.99 32.74 21.38
CA ALA A 690 -25.34 32.21 21.57
C ALA A 690 -26.25 32.57 20.40
N SER A 691 -26.16 33.79 19.89
CA SER A 691 -26.84 34.21 18.67
C SER A 691 -26.44 33.32 17.48
N LYS A 692 -25.14 33.04 17.31
CA LYS A 692 -24.63 32.14 16.26
C LYS A 692 -25.11 30.70 16.44
N TYR A 693 -25.18 30.21 17.69
CA TYR A 693 -25.73 28.89 18.00
C TYR A 693 -27.20 28.79 17.62
N VAL A 694 -28.02 29.78 17.98
CA VAL A 694 -29.44 29.83 17.62
C VAL A 694 -29.61 29.81 16.11
N THR A 695 -28.89 30.67 15.38
CA THR A 695 -28.92 30.69 13.91
C THR A 695 -28.53 29.34 13.29
N HIS A 696 -27.57 28.63 13.89
CA HIS A 696 -27.09 27.35 13.35
C HIS A 696 -27.99 26.16 13.71
N VAL A 697 -28.54 26.13 14.92
CA VAL A 697 -29.23 24.97 15.50
C VAL A 697 -30.75 25.12 15.46
N TRP A 698 -31.26 26.29 15.85
CA TRP A 698 -32.69 26.60 15.98
C TRP A 698 -33.18 27.40 14.76
N GLU A 699 -33.14 26.76 13.60
CA GLU A 699 -33.49 27.37 12.31
C GLU A 699 -34.88 28.02 12.33
N GLY A 700 -34.96 29.29 11.90
CA GLY A 700 -36.21 30.07 11.91
C GLY A 700 -36.58 30.70 13.25
N LEU A 701 -35.77 30.53 14.30
CA LEU A 701 -35.90 31.28 15.56
C LEU A 701 -34.86 32.40 15.64
N ASP A 702 -35.23 33.51 16.25
CA ASP A 702 -34.29 34.54 16.65
C ASP A 702 -33.74 34.31 18.07
N TYR A 703 -32.70 35.05 18.44
CA TYR A 703 -32.10 34.94 19.78
C TYR A 703 -33.10 35.25 20.90
N ALA A 704 -34.02 36.19 20.70
CA ALA A 704 -35.02 36.56 21.70
C ALA A 704 -36.04 35.42 21.93
N ASP A 705 -36.44 34.71 20.87
CA ASP A 705 -37.27 33.51 20.93
C ASP A 705 -36.59 32.44 21.78
N TYR A 706 -35.30 32.16 21.52
CA TYR A 706 -34.52 31.19 22.29
C TYR A 706 -34.37 31.59 23.77
N VAL A 707 -34.20 32.88 24.08
CA VAL A 707 -34.15 33.38 25.46
C VAL A 707 -35.43 33.04 26.23
N THR A 708 -36.60 33.01 25.58
CA THR A 708 -37.85 32.60 26.23
C THR A 708 -37.82 31.14 26.71
N LEU A 709 -37.13 30.25 25.98
CA LEU A 709 -36.89 28.87 26.40
C LEU A 709 -35.98 28.84 27.64
N LEU A 710 -34.90 29.63 27.63
CA LEU A 710 -33.94 29.71 28.73
C LEU A 710 -34.57 30.23 30.02
N GLN A 711 -35.52 31.15 29.90
CA GLN A 711 -36.32 31.68 31.01
C GLN A 711 -37.45 30.74 31.48
N LYS A 712 -37.51 29.51 30.95
CA LYS A 712 -38.55 28.49 31.26
C LYS A 712 -39.97 28.93 30.88
N SER A 713 -40.11 29.86 29.93
CA SER A 713 -41.40 30.39 29.45
C SER A 713 -41.42 30.46 27.92
N PRO A 714 -41.32 29.31 27.21
CA PRO A 714 -41.17 29.29 25.76
C PRO A 714 -42.37 29.93 25.07
N ASN A 715 -42.11 30.79 24.10
CA ASN A 715 -43.15 31.40 23.27
C ASN A 715 -43.72 30.42 22.22
N ASP A 716 -44.70 30.86 21.44
CA ASP A 716 -45.41 29.96 20.52
C ASP A 716 -44.54 29.50 19.34
N LYS A 717 -43.56 30.30 18.91
CA LYS A 717 -42.57 29.86 17.91
C LYS A 717 -41.70 28.73 18.46
N VAL A 718 -41.17 28.87 19.68
CA VAL A 718 -40.39 27.80 20.33
C VAL A 718 -41.25 26.54 20.51
N LYS A 719 -42.50 26.68 20.97
CA LYS A 719 -43.40 25.53 21.20
C LYS A 719 -43.71 24.74 19.93
N THR A 720 -43.74 25.39 18.78
CA THR A 720 -44.04 24.79 17.48
C THR A 720 -42.79 24.26 16.77
N HIS A 721 -41.59 24.64 17.22
CA HIS A 721 -40.32 24.19 16.65
C HIS A 721 -40.06 22.70 16.89
N GLU A 722 -39.51 22.01 15.89
CA GLU A 722 -39.33 20.56 15.89
C GLU A 722 -38.46 20.05 17.06
N ILE A 723 -37.36 20.75 17.36
CA ILE A 723 -36.45 20.41 18.47
C ILE A 723 -37.19 20.41 19.81
N TYR A 724 -38.02 21.42 20.08
CA TYR A 724 -38.77 21.51 21.34
C TYR A 724 -39.85 20.43 21.43
N ILE A 725 -40.52 20.12 20.32
CA ILE A 725 -41.48 19.01 20.24
C ILE A 725 -40.77 17.68 20.56
N GLU A 726 -39.56 17.48 20.05
CA GLU A 726 -38.77 16.28 20.33
C GLU A 726 -38.34 16.20 21.81
N TYR A 727 -37.89 17.32 22.40
CA TYR A 727 -37.62 17.39 23.85
C TYR A 727 -38.83 17.03 24.70
N ARG A 728 -40.01 17.57 24.38
CA ARG A 728 -41.26 17.25 25.08
C ARG A 728 -41.64 15.77 24.97
N LYS A 729 -41.38 15.14 23.82
CA LYS A 729 -41.60 13.70 23.62
C LYS A 729 -40.66 12.86 24.47
N LYS A 730 -39.37 13.23 24.53
CA LYS A 730 -38.35 12.45 25.23
C LYS A 730 -38.41 12.58 26.75
N PHE A 731 -38.58 13.80 27.25
CA PHE A 731 -38.54 14.11 28.68
C PHE A 731 -39.94 14.16 29.29
N SER A 732 -40.81 13.19 28.98
CA SER A 732 -42.22 13.17 29.41
C SER A 732 -42.37 13.05 30.94
N SER A 733 -42.08 14.14 31.66
CA SER A 733 -42.10 14.27 33.11
C SER A 733 -43.42 14.87 33.54
N LYS A 734 -43.94 14.41 34.69
CA LYS A 734 -45.17 14.96 35.32
C LYS A 734 -44.98 16.38 35.87
N SER A 735 -43.75 16.87 35.98
CA SER A 735 -43.43 18.21 36.49
C SER A 735 -42.73 19.06 35.43
N ASN A 736 -43.30 20.24 35.14
CA ASN A 736 -42.69 21.21 34.21
C ASN A 736 -41.32 21.69 34.69
N VAL A 737 -41.05 21.75 36.00
CA VAL A 737 -39.74 22.19 36.54
C VAL A 737 -38.63 21.24 36.11
N LYS A 738 -38.81 19.93 36.34
CA LYS A 738 -37.83 18.90 35.97
C LYS A 738 -37.59 18.84 34.47
N LEU A 739 -38.65 18.98 33.68
CA LEU A 739 -38.54 19.03 32.23
C LEU A 739 -37.63 20.18 31.76
N PHE A 740 -37.84 21.40 32.29
CA PHE A 740 -37.02 22.53 31.87
C PHE A 740 -35.57 22.39 32.35
N ASP A 741 -35.33 21.85 33.54
CA ASP A 741 -33.96 21.60 34.01
C ASP A 741 -33.21 20.59 33.10
N GLU A 742 -33.90 19.54 32.62
CA GLU A 742 -33.33 18.58 31.65
C GLU A 742 -33.04 19.24 30.28
N ILE A 743 -33.97 20.06 29.77
CA ILE A 743 -33.77 20.81 28.51
C ILE A 743 -32.59 21.77 28.62
N LEU A 744 -32.52 22.57 29.69
CA LEU A 744 -31.45 23.56 29.89
C LEU A 744 -30.08 22.88 30.03
N SER A 745 -30.02 21.74 30.72
CA SER A 745 -28.79 20.95 30.84
C SER A 745 -28.27 20.50 29.47
N ILE A 746 -29.15 19.99 28.61
CA ILE A 746 -28.78 19.55 27.26
C ILE A 746 -28.44 20.73 26.35
N GLU A 747 -29.17 21.83 26.44
CA GLU A 747 -28.84 23.04 25.68
C GLU A 747 -27.50 23.64 26.10
N ALA A 748 -27.19 23.66 27.41
CA ALA A 748 -25.89 24.09 27.90
C ALA A 748 -24.76 23.19 27.39
N GLU A 749 -24.99 21.87 27.38
CA GLU A 749 -24.05 20.93 26.80
C GLU A 749 -23.85 21.15 25.29
N LYS A 750 -24.93 21.24 24.51
CA LYS A 750 -24.86 21.52 23.08
C LYS A 750 -24.14 22.83 22.79
N PHE A 751 -24.41 23.87 23.57
CA PHE A 751 -23.80 25.18 23.40
C PHE A 751 -22.28 25.14 23.68
N LEU A 752 -21.86 24.42 24.73
CA LEU A 752 -20.45 24.19 25.01
C LEU A 752 -19.72 23.56 23.81
N TYR A 753 -20.23 22.45 23.28
CA TYR A 753 -19.58 21.78 22.15
C TYR A 753 -19.71 22.56 20.84
N PHE A 754 -20.74 23.38 20.68
CA PHE A 754 -20.82 24.33 19.57
C PHE A 754 -19.67 25.33 19.62
N ILE A 755 -19.42 25.97 20.77
CA ILE A 755 -18.30 26.92 20.95
C ILE A 755 -16.96 26.23 20.67
N LEU A 756 -16.75 25.02 21.17
CA LEU A 756 -15.50 24.26 20.96
C LEU A 756 -15.29 23.88 19.48
N ALA A 757 -16.37 23.64 18.73
CA ALA A 757 -16.32 23.21 17.34
C ALA A 757 -16.34 24.38 16.33
N TYR A 758 -16.96 25.51 16.67
CA TYR A 758 -17.25 26.61 15.74
C TYR A 758 -16.05 27.15 14.97
N PRO A 759 -14.86 27.38 15.57
CA PRO A 759 -13.73 27.93 14.83
C PRO A 759 -12.99 26.90 13.97
N GLN A 760 -13.30 25.60 14.12
CA GLN A 760 -12.50 24.53 13.53
C GLN A 760 -12.94 24.17 12.11
N LYS A 761 -11.94 24.04 11.23
CA LYS A 761 -12.08 23.44 9.90
C LYS A 761 -11.33 22.12 9.88
N VAL A 762 -11.92 21.11 9.26
CA VAL A 762 -11.40 19.74 9.19
C VAL A 762 -11.20 19.35 7.74
N VAL A 763 -10.03 18.81 7.42
CA VAL A 763 -9.80 18.13 6.12
C VAL A 763 -10.33 16.71 6.23
N ILE A 764 -11.12 16.29 5.26
CA ILE A 764 -11.63 14.91 5.18
C ILE A 764 -10.96 14.23 4.00
N VAL A 765 -10.32 13.10 4.27
CA VAL A 765 -9.74 12.20 3.26
C VAL A 765 -10.56 10.93 3.21
N LYS A 766 -10.94 10.47 2.02
CA LYS A 766 -11.66 9.21 1.83
C LYS A 766 -10.91 8.35 0.83
N SER A 767 -10.55 7.14 1.22
CA SER A 767 -9.87 6.21 0.31
C SER A 767 -10.76 5.77 -0.86
N GLY A 768 -12.09 5.80 -0.69
CA GLY A 768 -13.05 5.23 -1.63
C GLY A 768 -13.30 3.75 -1.36
N GLU A 769 -13.95 3.06 -2.30
CA GLU A 769 -14.33 1.65 -2.15
C GLU A 769 -13.71 0.79 -3.26
N LYS A 770 -13.39 -0.48 -2.95
CA LYS A 770 -12.95 -1.51 -3.90
C LYS A 770 -11.75 -1.06 -4.73
N ASP A 771 -11.85 -1.04 -6.07
CA ASP A 771 -10.75 -0.68 -6.95
C ASP A 771 -10.34 0.79 -6.84
N VAL A 772 -11.26 1.67 -6.45
CA VAL A 772 -10.95 3.09 -6.20
C VAL A 772 -10.04 3.21 -4.98
N GLU A 773 -10.33 2.44 -3.93
CA GLU A 773 -9.50 2.35 -2.72
C GLU A 773 -8.09 1.88 -3.05
N LYS A 774 -7.95 0.74 -3.72
CA LYS A 774 -6.62 0.18 -4.06
C LYS A 774 -5.78 1.16 -4.88
N ARG A 775 -6.38 1.86 -5.85
CA ARG A 775 -5.68 2.86 -6.67
C ARG A 775 -5.24 4.07 -5.85
N PHE A 776 -6.06 4.51 -4.89
CA PHE A 776 -5.71 5.60 -3.99
C PHE A 776 -4.57 5.22 -3.05
N LEU A 777 -4.62 3.99 -2.50
CA LEU A 777 -3.57 3.44 -1.64
C LEU A 777 -2.26 3.18 -2.40
N GLY A 778 -2.35 2.75 -3.68
CA GLY A 778 -1.21 2.41 -4.53
C GLY A 778 -0.76 0.95 -4.44
N TYR A 779 -1.40 0.14 -3.59
CA TYR A 779 -1.03 -1.25 -3.35
C TYR A 779 -2.25 -2.18 -3.21
N GLU A 780 -2.01 -3.48 -3.30
CA GLU A 780 -2.98 -4.52 -2.97
C GLU A 780 -2.34 -5.70 -2.22
N PHE A 781 -3.16 -6.41 -1.44
CA PHE A 781 -2.75 -7.64 -0.76
C PHE A 781 -2.95 -8.86 -1.67
N SER A 782 -1.91 -9.68 -1.79
CA SER A 782 -1.95 -10.95 -2.49
C SER A 782 -1.84 -12.10 -1.48
N ASN A 783 -2.76 -13.05 -1.58
CA ASN A 783 -2.71 -14.33 -0.85
C ASN A 783 -2.26 -15.48 -1.76
N ARG A 784 -1.75 -15.18 -2.96
CA ARG A 784 -1.33 -16.20 -3.92
C ARG A 784 -0.05 -16.86 -3.42
N ARG A 785 -0.03 -18.19 -3.35
CA ARG A 785 1.12 -18.97 -2.90
C ARG A 785 2.39 -18.65 -3.71
N GLY A 786 3.46 -18.25 -3.04
CA GLY A 786 4.73 -17.81 -3.64
C GLY A 786 4.75 -16.35 -4.10
N ASN A 787 3.68 -15.59 -3.83
CA ASN A 787 3.56 -14.16 -4.12
C ASN A 787 2.69 -13.50 -3.04
N GLU A 788 2.81 -13.95 -1.79
CA GLU A 788 2.09 -13.41 -0.64
C GLU A 788 2.58 -12.00 -0.28
N GLY A 789 1.74 -11.21 0.39
CA GLY A 789 2.12 -9.89 0.92
C GLY A 789 1.55 -8.70 0.14
N ILE A 790 2.17 -7.54 0.32
CA ILE A 790 1.77 -6.26 -0.29
C ILE A 790 2.48 -6.09 -1.63
N HIS A 791 1.72 -5.78 -2.67
CA HIS A 791 2.24 -5.55 -4.03
C HIS A 791 1.77 -4.19 -4.55
N ALA A 792 2.61 -3.51 -5.32
CA ALA A 792 2.19 -2.31 -6.05
C ALA A 792 1.07 -2.69 -7.03
N ILE A 793 0.07 -1.80 -7.16
CA ILE A 793 -1.09 -2.08 -8.01
C ILE A 793 -0.73 -2.08 -9.51
N GLN A 794 0.35 -1.38 -9.89
CA GLN A 794 0.86 -1.33 -11.27
C GLN A 794 2.12 -2.19 -11.38
N ARG A 795 2.16 -3.10 -12.35
CA ARG A 795 3.32 -3.97 -12.56
C ARG A 795 4.53 -3.15 -13.02
N GLY A 796 5.68 -3.41 -12.39
CA GLY A 796 6.95 -2.76 -12.74
C GLY A 796 7.17 -1.39 -12.10
N LYS A 797 6.22 -0.91 -11.29
CA LYS A 797 6.38 0.26 -10.43
C LYS A 797 6.47 -0.14 -8.96
N ASN A 798 7.03 0.74 -8.14
CA ASN A 798 6.98 0.59 -6.69
C ASN A 798 5.68 1.21 -6.12
N ILE A 799 5.43 1.00 -4.83
CA ILE A 799 4.20 1.49 -4.16
C ILE A 799 4.21 3.03 -4.09
N ASP A 800 5.36 3.64 -3.81
CA ASP A 800 5.54 5.09 -3.72
C ASP A 800 5.16 5.82 -5.02
N GLU A 801 5.45 5.21 -6.18
CA GLU A 801 5.08 5.72 -7.50
C GLU A 801 3.58 5.58 -7.78
N CYS A 802 2.92 4.61 -7.15
CA CYS A 802 1.51 4.30 -7.38
C CYS A 802 0.56 5.04 -6.43
N THR A 803 1.02 5.37 -5.21
CA THR A 803 0.16 5.91 -4.16
C THR A 803 -0.25 7.36 -4.39
N LEU A 804 -1.49 7.70 -4.01
CA LEU A 804 -1.98 9.08 -3.95
C LEU A 804 -1.99 9.64 -2.51
N LEU A 805 -1.47 8.88 -1.55
CA LEU A 805 -1.46 9.26 -0.14
C LEU A 805 -0.37 10.30 0.16
N PHE A 806 0.86 10.06 -0.30
CA PHE A 806 2.02 10.91 0.02
C PHE A 806 3.05 10.96 -1.10
N ASP A 807 4.00 11.87 -0.95
CA ASP A 807 5.20 11.99 -1.78
C ASP A 807 6.41 11.84 -0.86
N THR A 808 7.29 10.90 -1.18
CA THR A 808 8.48 10.59 -0.37
C THR A 808 9.44 11.78 -0.30
N ASN A 809 9.49 12.61 -1.34
CA ASN A 809 10.49 13.68 -1.49
C ASN A 809 9.92 15.08 -1.21
N SER A 810 8.60 15.22 -1.01
CA SER A 810 7.97 16.54 -0.87
C SER A 810 6.76 16.51 0.07
N TYR A 811 6.66 17.52 0.95
CA TYR A 811 5.45 17.78 1.74
C TYR A 811 4.36 18.54 0.94
N ASP A 812 4.71 19.14 -0.19
CA ASP A 812 3.87 20.11 -0.90
C ASP A 812 3.51 19.66 -2.33
N ASN A 813 3.03 18.42 -2.46
CA ASN A 813 2.52 17.87 -3.71
C ASN A 813 0.98 17.89 -3.73
N PRO A 814 0.33 18.80 -4.49
CA PRO A 814 -1.13 18.93 -4.50
C PRO A 814 -1.87 17.70 -5.07
N LEU A 815 -1.15 16.76 -5.69
CA LEU A 815 -1.66 15.48 -6.16
C LEU A 815 -1.61 14.37 -5.09
N ARG A 816 -1.32 14.73 -3.83
CA ARG A 816 -1.22 13.81 -2.70
C ARG A 816 -2.08 14.27 -1.52
N ALA A 817 -2.66 13.31 -0.81
CA ALA A 817 -3.57 13.58 0.31
C ALA A 817 -2.85 14.25 1.50
N SER A 818 -1.64 13.79 1.82
CA SER A 818 -0.84 14.29 2.95
C SER A 818 -0.57 15.80 2.88
N THR A 819 -0.39 16.37 1.69
CA THR A 819 -0.18 17.81 1.51
C THR A 819 -1.32 18.64 2.07
N TYR A 820 -2.57 18.23 1.86
CA TYR A 820 -3.72 18.97 2.40
C TYR A 820 -3.80 18.92 3.93
N ILE A 821 -3.39 17.81 4.54
CA ILE A 821 -3.35 17.64 5.99
C ILE A 821 -2.19 18.44 6.59
N TYR A 822 -1.01 18.36 5.98
CA TYR A 822 0.17 19.13 6.35
C TYR A 822 -0.11 20.65 6.33
N LYS A 823 -0.76 21.15 5.27
CA LYS A 823 -1.17 22.56 5.19
C LYS A 823 -2.21 22.92 6.25
N ALA A 824 -3.16 22.03 6.54
CA ALA A 824 -4.15 22.22 7.60
C ALA A 824 -3.49 22.33 8.99
N PHE A 825 -2.46 21.54 9.28
CA PHE A 825 -1.64 21.75 10.49
C PHE A 825 -0.97 23.12 10.48
N LYS A 826 -0.51 23.64 9.34
CA LYS A 826 0.01 25.02 9.25
C LYS A 826 -1.08 26.11 9.29
N GLY A 827 -2.35 25.74 9.45
CA GLY A 827 -3.49 26.66 9.48
C GLY A 827 -4.00 27.08 8.10
N ASP A 828 -3.48 26.51 7.02
CA ASP A 828 -3.90 26.80 5.65
C ASP A 828 -4.96 25.80 5.16
N PHE A 829 -6.19 26.29 5.03
CA PHE A 829 -7.33 25.56 4.46
C PHE A 829 -7.78 26.14 3.10
N THR A 830 -6.96 26.99 2.49
CA THR A 830 -7.32 27.79 1.31
C THR A 830 -6.79 27.21 -0.01
N LEU A 831 -5.71 26.42 0.04
CA LEU A 831 -5.13 25.76 -1.14
C LEU A 831 -6.20 25.08 -2.00
N PRO A 832 -6.37 25.38 -3.29
CA PRO A 832 -7.35 24.70 -4.14
C PRO A 832 -7.13 23.18 -4.17
N ILE A 833 -8.20 22.39 -4.11
CA ILE A 833 -8.12 20.92 -4.22
C ILE A 833 -7.99 20.57 -5.70
N ALA A 834 -6.91 19.88 -6.05
CA ALA A 834 -6.63 19.40 -7.41
C ALA A 834 -7.79 18.55 -7.95
N GLU A 835 -8.11 18.68 -9.24
CA GLU A 835 -9.30 18.09 -9.87
C GLU A 835 -9.42 16.58 -9.64
N ASN A 836 -8.31 15.84 -9.80
CA ASN A 836 -8.24 14.40 -9.55
C ASN A 836 -8.34 13.99 -8.08
N MET A 837 -8.18 14.94 -7.14
CA MET A 837 -8.27 14.71 -5.70
C MET A 837 -9.64 15.09 -5.12
N GLN A 838 -10.52 15.75 -5.88
CA GLN A 838 -11.82 16.22 -5.39
C GLN A 838 -12.79 15.08 -4.99
N SER A 839 -12.61 13.88 -5.54
CA SER A 839 -13.36 12.68 -5.12
C SER A 839 -12.90 12.12 -3.77
N HIS A 840 -11.68 12.45 -3.34
CA HIS A 840 -11.03 11.89 -2.15
C HIS A 840 -10.86 12.91 -1.03
N ILE A 841 -10.73 14.20 -1.35
CA ILE A 841 -10.43 15.26 -0.39
C ILE A 841 -11.59 16.25 -0.36
N SER A 842 -12.03 16.59 0.86
CA SER A 842 -12.99 17.66 1.10
C SER A 842 -12.65 18.43 2.37
N ARG A 843 -13.30 19.57 2.58
CA ARG A 843 -13.13 20.42 3.78
C ARG A 843 -14.49 20.72 4.37
N MET A 844 -14.58 20.63 5.69
CA MET A 844 -15.83 20.85 6.42
C MET A 844 -15.59 21.68 7.67
N SER A 845 -16.59 22.46 8.08
CA SER A 845 -16.59 23.06 9.43
C SER A 845 -16.96 21.98 10.45
N LEU A 846 -16.27 21.92 11.58
CA LEU A 846 -16.54 20.88 12.58
C LEU A 846 -17.96 21.00 13.16
N VAL A 847 -18.53 22.22 13.23
CA VAL A 847 -19.94 22.39 13.65
C VAL A 847 -20.92 21.71 12.71
N ASP A 848 -20.64 21.68 11.40
CA ASP A 848 -21.50 21.01 10.41
C ASP A 848 -21.38 19.47 10.47
N MET A 849 -20.33 18.97 11.15
CA MET A 849 -20.11 17.53 11.36
C MET A 849 -20.86 17.01 12.59
N LEU A 850 -21.32 17.88 13.49
CA LEU A 850 -22.04 17.51 14.72
C LEU A 850 -23.57 17.65 14.54
N SER A 851 -24.33 16.81 15.23
CA SER A 851 -25.81 16.83 15.18
C SER A 851 -26.41 17.51 16.41
N PHE A 852 -26.56 18.84 16.34
CA PHE A 852 -27.17 19.63 17.42
C PHE A 852 -28.71 19.63 17.41
N ASP A 853 -29.32 19.16 16.33
CA ASP A 853 -30.77 19.17 16.08
C ASP A 853 -31.55 18.09 16.84
N ARG A 854 -30.89 17.08 17.42
CA ARG A 854 -31.54 15.92 18.04
C ARG A 854 -31.83 16.11 19.53
N SER A 855 -32.86 15.45 20.05
CA SER A 855 -33.17 15.46 21.49
C SER A 855 -32.14 14.76 22.38
N THR A 856 -31.32 13.85 21.81
CA THR A 856 -30.10 13.28 22.41
C THR A 856 -28.86 13.90 21.77
N PHE A 857 -27.87 14.26 22.58
CA PHE A 857 -26.60 14.79 22.08
C PHE A 857 -25.43 13.84 22.34
N GLU A 858 -25.26 12.90 21.41
CA GLU A 858 -24.22 11.85 21.44
C GLU A 858 -22.87 12.32 20.85
N LYS A 859 -22.78 13.59 20.43
CA LYS A 859 -21.58 14.19 19.77
C LYS A 859 -21.06 13.38 18.58
N PHE A 860 -21.94 12.73 17.80
CA PHE A 860 -21.51 12.02 16.59
C PHE A 860 -20.81 12.96 15.62
N ILE A 861 -19.69 12.52 15.07
CA ILE A 861 -18.89 13.27 14.09
C ILE A 861 -19.15 12.66 12.71
N SER A 862 -19.90 13.36 11.87
CA SER A 862 -20.18 12.94 10.50
C SER A 862 -19.10 13.46 9.55
N THR A 863 -18.51 12.57 8.76
CA THR A 863 -17.55 12.88 7.69
C THR A 863 -18.22 13.15 6.34
N THR A 864 -19.55 13.22 6.34
CA THR A 864 -20.37 13.54 5.17
C THR A 864 -21.07 14.86 5.43
N ALA A 865 -21.02 15.77 4.48
CA ALA A 865 -21.77 17.01 4.57
C ALA A 865 -23.27 16.67 4.72
N LYS A 866 -23.82 16.90 5.92
CA LYS A 866 -25.23 17.23 6.03
C LYS A 866 -25.37 18.54 5.28
N LYS A 867 -25.64 18.49 3.96
CA LYS A 867 -25.98 19.69 3.21
C LYS A 867 -27.32 20.17 3.78
N LYS A 868 -27.29 20.96 4.86
CA LYS A 868 -28.40 21.85 5.19
C LYS A 868 -28.55 22.74 3.98
N ILE A 869 -29.61 22.52 3.22
CA ILE A 869 -29.86 23.26 1.99
C ILE A 869 -30.11 24.71 2.41
N LYS A 870 -29.11 25.57 2.24
CA LYS A 870 -29.27 27.01 2.41
C LYS A 870 -29.69 27.59 1.07
N PHE A 871 -30.99 27.75 0.88
CA PHE A 871 -31.51 28.76 -0.03
C PHE A 871 -31.35 30.13 0.62
N SER A 872 -31.46 31.22 -0.15
CA SER A 872 -31.44 32.56 0.45
C SER A 872 -32.61 32.72 1.43
N ASP A 873 -32.37 33.40 2.56
CA ASP A 873 -33.40 33.73 3.56
C ASP A 873 -34.48 34.70 3.03
N LYS A 874 -34.49 34.96 1.72
CA LYS A 874 -35.40 35.88 1.05
C LYS A 874 -36.85 35.35 1.04
N TRP A 875 -37.03 34.03 1.07
CA TRP A 875 -38.34 33.38 0.98
C TRP A 875 -38.57 32.42 2.16
N GLU A 876 -39.83 32.12 2.48
CA GLU A 876 -40.16 31.05 3.41
C GLU A 876 -39.76 29.69 2.80
N HIS A 877 -39.37 28.73 3.64
CA HIS A 877 -38.97 27.39 3.22
C HIS A 877 -39.89 26.35 3.83
N GLU A 878 -40.13 25.25 3.10
CA GLU A 878 -40.76 24.07 3.69
C GLU A 878 -40.16 22.77 3.16
N ARG A 879 -40.31 21.70 3.94
CA ARG A 879 -39.89 20.36 3.52
C ARG A 879 -40.74 19.86 2.36
N ILE A 880 -40.12 19.10 1.46
CA ILE A 880 -40.80 18.50 0.30
C ILE A 880 -42.00 17.65 0.76
N GLN A 881 -41.87 16.87 1.84
CA GLN A 881 -42.99 16.09 2.40
C GLN A 881 -44.21 16.94 2.79
N ASN A 882 -43.98 18.20 3.18
CA ASN A 882 -45.03 19.14 3.58
C ASN A 882 -45.55 19.95 2.40
N SER A 883 -44.89 19.88 1.24
CA SER A 883 -45.22 20.65 0.04
C SER A 883 -46.14 19.92 -0.95
N ILE A 884 -46.47 18.66 -0.65
CA ILE A 884 -47.27 17.78 -1.51
C ILE A 884 -48.69 17.53 -0.97
N ASP A 885 -49.65 17.38 -1.89
CA ASP A 885 -51.02 16.92 -1.63
C ASP A 885 -51.18 15.42 -1.95
N LYS A 886 -52.23 14.79 -1.41
CA LYS A 886 -52.56 13.39 -1.77
C LYS A 886 -53.13 13.33 -3.18
N ILE A 887 -52.65 12.38 -3.97
CA ILE A 887 -53.15 12.10 -5.32
C ILE A 887 -54.41 11.25 -5.23
N ASN A 888 -55.46 11.65 -5.94
CA ASN A 888 -56.70 10.88 -6.04
C ASN A 888 -56.60 9.86 -7.20
N GLY A 889 -56.87 8.57 -6.93
CA GLY A 889 -56.90 7.50 -7.95
C GLY A 889 -56.03 6.28 -7.62
N SER A 890 -56.09 5.24 -8.47
CA SER A 890 -55.28 4.03 -8.33
C SER A 890 -53.83 4.32 -8.73
N THR A 891 -52.91 4.37 -7.76
CA THR A 891 -51.46 4.52 -8.00
C THR A 891 -50.77 3.17 -8.32
N THR A 892 -51.54 2.15 -8.69
CA THR A 892 -51.04 0.81 -8.94
C THR A 892 -50.21 0.80 -10.24
N LYS A 893 -49.08 0.09 -10.24
CA LYS A 893 -48.29 -0.04 -11.47
C LYS A 893 -49.05 -0.88 -12.50
N ILE A 894 -48.90 -0.54 -13.77
CA ILE A 894 -49.28 -1.42 -14.88
C ILE A 894 -48.20 -2.50 -15.04
N PRO A 895 -48.58 -3.79 -15.13
CA PRO A 895 -47.65 -4.87 -15.46
C PRO A 895 -47.02 -4.68 -16.85
N GLU A 896 -45.76 -5.06 -17.00
CA GLU A 896 -44.97 -4.83 -18.23
C GLU A 896 -45.61 -5.46 -19.48
N TYR A 897 -46.28 -6.60 -19.36
CA TYR A 897 -46.96 -7.28 -20.48
C TYR A 897 -48.22 -6.54 -20.99
N GLU A 898 -48.72 -5.53 -20.27
CA GLU A 898 -49.87 -4.69 -20.66
C GLU A 898 -49.45 -3.37 -21.32
N ILE A 899 -48.14 -3.11 -21.45
CA ILE A 899 -47.60 -1.91 -22.08
C ILE A 899 -47.54 -2.12 -23.59
N LEU A 900 -48.24 -1.27 -24.33
CA LEU A 900 -48.35 -1.29 -25.79
C LEU A 900 -47.40 -0.28 -26.43
N ASN A 901 -46.95 -0.53 -27.66
CA ASN A 901 -46.16 0.45 -28.44
C ASN A 901 -46.98 1.70 -28.83
N SER A 902 -48.31 1.60 -28.86
CA SER A 902 -49.23 2.70 -29.16
C SER A 902 -50.55 2.51 -28.41
N GLY A 903 -51.16 3.59 -27.89
CA GLY A 903 -52.40 3.52 -27.11
C GLY A 903 -52.85 4.89 -26.59
N LYS A 904 -53.89 4.92 -25.76
CA LYS A 904 -54.58 6.14 -25.33
C LYS A 904 -53.83 6.94 -24.27
N TYR A 905 -53.23 6.28 -23.27
CA TYR A 905 -52.56 6.95 -22.16
C TYR A 905 -51.10 6.50 -22.04
N PRO A 906 -50.13 7.43 -21.87
CA PRO A 906 -48.72 7.08 -21.69
C PRO A 906 -48.45 6.38 -20.35
N VAL A 907 -47.47 5.47 -20.35
CA VAL A 907 -47.00 4.74 -19.16
C VAL A 907 -45.63 5.30 -18.75
N TYR A 908 -45.58 6.15 -17.73
CA TYR A 908 -44.34 6.76 -17.26
C TYR A 908 -43.55 5.82 -16.35
N THR A 909 -42.23 5.81 -16.53
CA THR A 909 -41.28 5.03 -15.72
C THR A 909 -40.20 5.94 -15.13
N GLN A 910 -39.33 5.37 -14.30
CA GLN A 910 -38.16 6.07 -13.76
C GLN A 910 -36.96 6.11 -14.72
N ASP A 911 -37.10 5.67 -15.97
CA ASP A 911 -36.01 5.66 -16.95
C ASP A 911 -35.54 7.10 -17.28
N ILE A 912 -34.22 7.30 -17.36
CA ILE A 912 -33.59 8.61 -17.63
C ILE A 912 -33.59 8.93 -19.13
N GLN A 913 -33.48 7.92 -19.99
CA GLN A 913 -33.40 8.08 -21.44
C GLN A 913 -34.78 8.14 -22.09
N GLN A 914 -35.78 7.46 -21.53
CA GLN A 914 -37.14 7.45 -22.06
C GLN A 914 -38.14 8.05 -21.08
N SER A 915 -38.96 8.98 -21.55
CA SER A 915 -40.01 9.61 -20.74
C SER A 915 -41.11 8.63 -20.35
N PHE A 916 -41.51 7.73 -21.25
CA PHE A 916 -42.52 6.68 -21.05
C PHE A 916 -42.08 5.37 -21.72
N ALA A 917 -42.48 4.23 -21.15
CA ALA A 917 -42.16 2.89 -21.68
C ALA A 917 -43.11 2.41 -22.78
N GLY A 918 -44.22 3.12 -22.98
CA GLY A 918 -45.25 2.81 -23.96
C GLY A 918 -46.58 3.40 -23.55
N PHE A 919 -47.68 2.78 -23.98
CA PHE A 919 -49.04 3.24 -23.77
C PHE A 919 -49.93 2.15 -23.18
N SER A 920 -51.01 2.55 -22.54
CA SER A 920 -52.07 1.66 -22.09
C SER A 920 -53.44 2.18 -22.48
N ASN A 921 -54.34 1.25 -22.81
CA ASN A 921 -55.76 1.52 -23.07
C ASN A 921 -56.65 1.17 -21.87
N ASN A 922 -56.05 0.91 -20.71
CA ASN A 922 -56.80 0.55 -19.50
C ASN A 922 -57.67 1.73 -19.02
N THR A 923 -58.74 1.44 -18.28
CA THR A 923 -59.88 2.36 -18.08
C THR A 923 -59.72 3.33 -16.92
N ASN A 924 -58.67 3.22 -16.10
CA ASN A 924 -58.50 4.03 -14.88
C ASN A 924 -57.10 4.67 -14.75
N PRO A 925 -56.73 5.61 -15.64
CA PRO A 925 -55.46 6.34 -15.54
C PRO A 925 -55.45 7.29 -14.34
N ILE A 926 -54.25 7.71 -13.93
CA ILE A 926 -54.08 8.81 -12.98
C ILE A 926 -54.46 10.11 -13.71
N THR A 927 -55.53 10.75 -13.25
CA THR A 927 -56.08 11.98 -13.84
C THR A 927 -55.74 13.24 -13.05
N ASP A 928 -55.17 13.11 -11.86
CA ASP A 928 -54.86 14.22 -10.95
C ASP A 928 -53.54 14.92 -11.35
N VAL A 929 -53.51 15.46 -12.56
CA VAL A 929 -52.37 16.18 -13.17
C VAL A 929 -52.56 17.71 -13.08
N PRO A 930 -51.49 18.53 -13.14
CA PRO A 930 -50.08 18.17 -13.27
C PRO A 930 -49.46 17.62 -11.98
N VAL A 931 -48.45 16.77 -12.12
CA VAL A 931 -47.61 16.19 -11.06
C VAL A 931 -46.15 16.15 -11.48
N VAL A 932 -45.25 16.07 -10.50
CA VAL A 932 -43.83 15.78 -10.72
C VAL A 932 -43.58 14.32 -10.36
N LEU A 933 -42.98 13.56 -11.27
CA LEU A 933 -42.57 12.19 -11.04
C LEU A 933 -41.07 12.15 -10.68
N PHE A 934 -40.73 11.44 -9.61
CA PHE A 934 -39.37 11.21 -9.16
C PHE A 934 -39.02 9.72 -9.19
N GLY A 935 -37.87 9.36 -9.74
CA GLY A 935 -37.34 7.99 -9.71
C GLY A 935 -36.52 7.72 -8.45
N ASP A 936 -36.97 6.81 -7.59
CA ASP A 936 -36.34 6.48 -6.30
C ASP A 936 -34.94 5.89 -6.47
N HIS A 937 -34.70 5.13 -7.54
CA HIS A 937 -33.40 4.56 -7.85
C HIS A 937 -32.60 5.39 -8.87
N SER A 938 -33.28 5.97 -9.87
CA SER A 938 -32.63 6.68 -10.97
C SER A 938 -32.40 8.17 -10.71
N CYS A 939 -33.06 8.74 -9.70
CA CYS A 939 -33.15 10.18 -9.47
C CYS A 939 -33.66 10.97 -10.69
N ALA A 940 -34.39 10.34 -11.61
CA ALA A 940 -35.01 11.03 -12.74
C ALA A 940 -36.19 11.89 -12.26
N VAL A 941 -36.26 13.15 -12.72
CA VAL A 941 -37.37 14.07 -12.42
C VAL A 941 -38.13 14.36 -13.71
N LYS A 942 -39.45 14.18 -13.72
CA LYS A 942 -40.30 14.37 -14.90
C LYS A 942 -41.52 15.21 -14.57
N PHE A 943 -41.90 16.13 -15.46
CA PHE A 943 -43.16 16.86 -15.39
C PHE A 943 -44.23 16.10 -16.16
N VAL A 944 -45.39 15.86 -15.54
CA VAL A 944 -46.50 15.13 -16.16
C VAL A 944 -47.78 15.96 -16.03
N ASP A 945 -48.33 16.39 -17.15
CA ASP A 945 -49.48 17.31 -17.25
C ASP A 945 -50.71 16.70 -17.95
N GLN A 946 -50.65 15.40 -18.27
CA GLN A 946 -51.71 14.65 -18.95
C GLN A 946 -52.00 13.31 -18.26
N PRO A 947 -53.23 12.77 -18.37
CA PRO A 947 -53.58 11.51 -17.73
C PRO A 947 -52.66 10.35 -18.13
N PHE A 948 -52.19 9.57 -17.16
CA PHE A 948 -51.13 8.58 -17.38
C PHE A 948 -51.19 7.36 -16.45
N PHE A 949 -50.37 6.34 -16.74
CA PHE A 949 -50.16 5.19 -15.87
C PHE A 949 -48.71 5.07 -15.39
N ARG A 950 -48.53 4.41 -14.25
CA ARG A 950 -47.22 4.16 -13.64
C ARG A 950 -46.65 2.82 -14.12
N GLY A 951 -45.43 2.80 -14.65
CA GLY A 951 -44.86 1.59 -15.29
C GLY A 951 -43.78 0.83 -14.52
N ALA A 952 -43.16 1.42 -13.49
CA ALA A 952 -42.04 0.80 -12.78
C ALA A 952 -42.19 0.85 -11.25
N ASP A 953 -41.57 -0.10 -10.55
CA ASP A 953 -41.38 -0.01 -9.09
C ASP A 953 -40.37 1.10 -8.78
N GLY A 954 -40.66 1.97 -7.81
CA GLY A 954 -39.77 3.07 -7.43
C GLY A 954 -40.08 4.42 -8.09
N THR A 955 -41.15 4.56 -8.87
CA THR A 955 -41.67 5.89 -9.26
C THR A 955 -42.49 6.51 -8.13
N VAL A 956 -42.08 7.69 -7.68
CA VAL A 956 -42.74 8.52 -6.66
C VAL A 956 -43.45 9.67 -7.35
N LEU A 957 -44.68 9.98 -6.94
CA LEU A 957 -45.46 11.07 -7.50
C LEU A 957 -45.58 12.20 -6.47
N LEU A 958 -45.22 13.42 -6.87
CA LEU A 958 -45.23 14.62 -6.06
C LEU A 958 -46.29 15.58 -6.64
N LYS A 959 -47.43 15.68 -5.96
CA LYS A 959 -48.49 16.63 -6.32
C LYS A 959 -48.26 17.94 -5.56
N PRO A 960 -47.85 19.03 -6.19
CA PRO A 960 -47.59 20.27 -5.46
C PRO A 960 -48.86 20.86 -4.85
N LYS A 961 -48.75 21.41 -3.63
CA LYS A 961 -49.80 22.23 -3.00
C LYS A 961 -50.11 23.49 -3.81
N LYS A 962 -51.32 24.03 -3.65
CA LYS A 962 -51.83 25.23 -4.36
C LYS A 962 -50.92 26.46 -4.33
N LYS A 963 -50.02 26.59 -3.34
CA LYS A 963 -49.08 27.71 -3.23
C LYS A 963 -47.90 27.64 -4.21
N TYR A 964 -47.73 26.52 -4.89
CA TYR A 964 -46.73 26.37 -5.95
C TYR A 964 -47.39 26.30 -7.32
N CYS A 965 -46.84 27.06 -8.26
CA CYS A 965 -47.04 26.77 -9.66
C CYS A 965 -46.39 25.42 -9.99
N PRO A 966 -47.12 24.45 -10.59
CA PRO A 966 -46.59 23.11 -10.83
C PRO A 966 -45.30 23.06 -11.67
N LYS A 967 -45.13 24.00 -12.61
CA LYS A 967 -43.90 24.11 -13.40
C LYS A 967 -42.71 24.63 -12.57
N TYR A 968 -42.92 25.62 -11.72
CA TYR A 968 -41.89 26.06 -10.77
C TYR A 968 -41.48 24.90 -9.85
N TYR A 969 -42.48 24.17 -9.34
CA TYR A 969 -42.26 23.01 -8.49
C TYR A 969 -41.43 21.92 -9.19
N PHE A 970 -41.66 21.69 -10.48
CA PHE A 970 -40.81 20.80 -11.28
C PHE A 970 -39.34 21.26 -11.33
N TYR A 971 -39.09 22.53 -11.67
CA TYR A 971 -37.73 23.05 -11.79
C TYR A 971 -36.98 23.04 -10.45
N ILE A 972 -37.65 23.36 -9.34
CA ILE A 972 -37.00 23.34 -8.02
C ILE A 972 -36.71 21.91 -7.53
N ILE A 973 -37.57 20.93 -7.83
CA ILE A 973 -37.27 19.52 -7.52
C ILE A 973 -36.11 19.01 -8.38
N GLU A 974 -36.06 19.35 -9.67
CA GLU A 974 -34.93 19.02 -10.55
C GLU A 974 -33.61 19.58 -10.00
N TYR A 975 -33.62 20.85 -9.59
CA TYR A 975 -32.47 21.51 -8.94
C TYR A 975 -32.03 20.80 -7.67
N VAL A 976 -32.98 20.53 -6.76
CA VAL A 976 -32.67 19.92 -5.46
C VAL A 976 -32.09 18.51 -5.64
N VAL A 977 -32.68 17.72 -6.55
CA VAL A 977 -32.19 16.38 -6.89
C VAL A 977 -30.79 16.45 -7.50
N ASN A 978 -30.52 17.39 -8.39
CA ASN A 978 -29.21 17.53 -9.04
C ASN A 978 -28.11 18.02 -8.08
N LYS A 979 -28.44 18.89 -7.13
CA LYS A 979 -27.46 19.55 -6.26
C LYS A 979 -27.21 18.79 -4.95
N PHE A 980 -28.20 18.06 -4.43
CA PHE A 980 -28.18 17.52 -3.07
C PHE A 980 -28.25 15.99 -2.96
N LEU A 981 -28.73 15.25 -3.99
CA LEU A 981 -28.73 13.78 -3.94
C LEU A 981 -27.45 13.19 -4.55
N ASP A 982 -26.89 12.19 -3.87
CA ASP A 982 -25.72 11.44 -4.33
C ASP A 982 -26.12 10.35 -5.32
N LYS A 983 -26.04 10.65 -6.62
CA LYS A 983 -26.43 9.74 -7.70
C LYS A 983 -25.43 8.61 -7.95
N THR A 984 -24.31 8.57 -7.23
CA THR A 984 -23.29 7.53 -7.41
C THR A 984 -23.62 6.24 -6.66
N LYS A 985 -24.53 6.31 -5.67
CA LYS A 985 -24.95 5.19 -4.84
C LYS A 985 -26.21 4.53 -5.39
N TYR A 986 -26.18 3.21 -5.52
CA TYR A 986 -27.36 2.44 -5.89
C TYR A 986 -28.23 2.18 -4.65
N GLU A 987 -29.06 3.15 -4.28
CA GLU A 987 -29.99 3.04 -3.14
C GLU A 987 -31.37 3.65 -3.44
N ARG A 988 -32.27 3.68 -2.45
CA ARG A 988 -33.58 4.36 -2.51
C ARG A 988 -33.44 5.78 -1.98
N HIS A 989 -33.63 6.77 -2.85
CA HIS A 989 -33.35 8.18 -2.59
C HIS A 989 -34.55 8.98 -2.09
N ASN A 990 -35.77 8.47 -2.20
CA ASN A 990 -36.98 9.17 -1.80
C ASN A 990 -36.96 9.54 -0.31
N LYS A 991 -36.41 8.68 0.56
CA LYS A 991 -36.27 9.00 1.99
C LYS A 991 -35.47 10.30 2.21
N TYR A 992 -34.41 10.50 1.43
CA TYR A 992 -33.58 11.70 1.52
C TYR A 992 -34.29 12.89 0.86
N LEU A 993 -34.90 12.70 -0.31
CA LEU A 993 -35.64 13.74 -1.02
C LEU A 993 -36.74 14.37 -0.14
N GLN A 994 -37.50 13.57 0.60
CA GLN A 994 -38.61 14.06 1.43
C GLN A 994 -38.14 14.95 2.60
N GLU A 995 -36.89 14.77 3.07
CA GLU A 995 -36.27 15.57 4.14
C GLU A 995 -35.71 16.91 3.64
N LEU A 996 -35.59 17.10 2.33
CA LEU A 996 -35.06 18.33 1.73
C LEU A 996 -36.09 19.46 1.76
N TYR A 997 -35.59 20.69 1.83
CA TYR A 997 -36.41 21.91 1.82
C TYR A 997 -36.51 22.48 0.39
N ILE A 998 -37.55 23.28 0.15
CA ILE A 998 -37.71 24.11 -1.05
C ILE A 998 -38.25 25.50 -0.65
N PRO A 999 -37.85 26.57 -1.36
CA PRO A 999 -38.34 27.91 -1.12
C PRO A 999 -39.75 28.13 -1.69
N VAL A 1000 -40.50 29.00 -1.03
CA VAL A 1000 -41.88 29.40 -1.35
C VAL A 1000 -41.93 30.87 -1.77
N PRO A 1001 -41.37 31.25 -2.93
CA PRO A 1001 -41.42 32.62 -3.39
C PRO A 1001 -42.86 33.01 -3.79
N PRO A 1002 -43.21 34.32 -3.79
CA PRO A 1002 -44.48 34.82 -4.30
C PRO A 1002 -44.79 34.38 -5.73
N SER A 1003 -46.07 34.32 -6.10
CA SER A 1003 -46.51 33.77 -7.40
C SER A 1003 -45.95 34.51 -8.62
N ASP A 1004 -45.68 35.81 -8.50
CA ASP A 1004 -45.06 36.63 -9.54
C ASP A 1004 -43.59 36.25 -9.76
N VAL A 1005 -42.85 35.98 -8.69
CA VAL A 1005 -41.46 35.50 -8.75
C VAL A 1005 -41.40 34.07 -9.29
N GLN A 1006 -42.29 33.18 -8.86
CA GLN A 1006 -42.42 31.84 -9.46
C GLN A 1006 -42.65 31.95 -10.96
N GLN A 1007 -43.49 32.88 -11.40
CA GLN A 1007 -43.75 33.11 -12.82
C GLN A 1007 -42.53 33.66 -13.56
N GLN A 1008 -41.74 34.57 -12.96
CA GLN A 1008 -40.47 35.05 -13.54
C GLN A 1008 -39.46 33.92 -13.74
N ILE A 1009 -39.28 33.06 -12.74
CA ILE A 1009 -38.42 31.87 -12.83
C ILE A 1009 -38.88 30.98 -13.97
N ILE A 1010 -40.19 30.71 -14.07
CA ILE A 1010 -40.75 29.90 -15.16
C ILE A 1010 -40.47 30.55 -16.52
N VAL A 1011 -40.68 31.86 -16.67
CA VAL A 1011 -40.44 32.55 -17.95
C VAL A 1011 -38.98 32.43 -18.38
N GLU A 1012 -38.02 32.70 -17.50
CA GLU A 1012 -36.58 32.57 -17.83
C GLU A 1012 -36.20 31.10 -18.09
N MET A 1013 -36.72 30.14 -17.31
CA MET A 1013 -36.49 28.71 -17.53
C MET A 1013 -37.03 28.23 -18.88
N GLU A 1014 -38.26 28.64 -19.23
CA GLU A 1014 -38.90 28.25 -20.48
C GLU A 1014 -38.19 28.88 -21.69
N GLN A 1015 -37.56 30.05 -21.56
CA GLN A 1015 -36.70 30.58 -22.62
C GLN A 1015 -35.51 29.64 -22.90
N VAL A 1016 -34.85 29.16 -21.86
CA VAL A 1016 -33.75 28.19 -21.99
C VAL A 1016 -34.25 26.86 -22.57
N VAL A 1017 -35.38 26.34 -22.07
CA VAL A 1017 -35.98 25.10 -22.58
C VAL A 1017 -36.39 25.23 -24.05
N ASN A 1018 -37.02 26.34 -24.45
CA ASN A 1018 -37.39 26.61 -25.83
C ASN A 1018 -36.15 26.72 -26.74
N SER A 1019 -35.08 27.35 -26.24
CA SER A 1019 -33.79 27.41 -26.94
C SER A 1019 -33.21 26.01 -27.17
N ILE A 1020 -33.22 25.14 -26.15
CA ILE A 1020 -32.79 23.73 -26.29
C ILE A 1020 -33.64 23.01 -27.34
N THR A 1021 -34.98 23.18 -27.31
CA THR A 1021 -35.88 22.56 -28.30
C THR A 1021 -35.58 23.03 -29.71
N LEU A 1022 -35.36 24.33 -29.92
CA LEU A 1022 -35.01 24.89 -31.23
C LEU A 1022 -33.64 24.37 -31.71
N LEU A 1023 -32.63 24.35 -30.85
CA LEU A 1023 -31.30 23.80 -31.16
C LEU A 1023 -31.37 22.31 -31.48
N THR A 1024 -32.21 21.55 -30.78
CA THR A 1024 -32.43 20.11 -31.06
C THR A 1024 -33.08 19.91 -32.42
N GLN A 1025 -34.13 20.69 -32.75
CA GLN A 1025 -34.74 20.68 -34.09
C GLN A 1025 -33.73 21.06 -35.19
N GLN A 1026 -32.86 22.04 -34.93
CA GLN A 1026 -31.79 22.40 -35.86
C GLN A 1026 -30.78 21.28 -36.08
N ILE A 1027 -30.42 20.53 -35.02
CA ILE A 1027 -29.56 19.35 -35.13
C ILE A 1027 -30.25 18.29 -36.00
N GLU A 1028 -31.50 17.95 -35.71
CA GLU A 1028 -32.27 16.96 -36.47
C GLU A 1028 -32.41 17.34 -37.96
N GLN A 1029 -32.72 18.61 -38.25
CA GLN A 1029 -32.78 19.12 -39.61
C GLN A 1029 -31.45 18.97 -40.35
N LYS A 1030 -30.33 19.32 -39.70
CA LYS A 1030 -29.00 19.21 -40.30
C LYS A 1030 -28.55 17.78 -40.49
N GLU A 1031 -28.81 16.90 -39.53
CA GLU A 1031 -28.57 15.46 -39.68
C GLU A 1031 -29.39 14.88 -40.83
N SER A 1032 -30.65 15.33 -41.01
CA SER A 1032 -31.46 14.98 -42.17
C SER A 1032 -30.90 15.53 -43.49
N CYS A 1033 -30.38 16.77 -43.51
CA CYS A 1033 -29.68 17.31 -44.69
C CYS A 1033 -28.46 16.47 -45.07
N ILE A 1034 -27.65 16.04 -44.09
CA ILE A 1034 -26.50 15.16 -44.33
C ILE A 1034 -26.95 13.82 -44.91
N GLU A 1035 -28.00 13.20 -44.36
CA GLU A 1035 -28.53 11.94 -44.88
C GLU A 1035 -29.11 12.09 -46.30
N ASN A 1036 -29.81 13.18 -46.59
CA ASN A 1036 -30.34 13.47 -47.92
C ASN A 1036 -29.20 13.68 -48.94
N LEU A 1037 -28.15 14.41 -48.55
CA LEU A 1037 -26.96 14.59 -49.39
C LEU A 1037 -26.33 13.23 -49.72
N LEU A 1038 -26.07 12.40 -48.70
CA LEU A 1038 -25.41 11.10 -48.88
C LEU A 1038 -26.28 10.07 -49.63
N SER A 1039 -27.59 10.06 -49.41
CA SER A 1039 -28.52 9.13 -50.07
C SER A 1039 -28.81 9.49 -51.52
N SER A 1040 -28.63 10.76 -51.91
CA SER A 1040 -28.84 11.23 -53.29
C SER A 1040 -27.69 10.90 -54.26
N ILE A 1041 -26.55 10.42 -53.74
CA ILE A 1041 -25.35 10.13 -54.53
C ILE A 1041 -25.60 8.91 -55.42
N GLN A 1042 -25.49 9.08 -56.73
CA GLN A 1042 -25.64 8.01 -57.73
C GLN A 1042 -24.36 7.89 -58.57
N TYR A 1043 -23.51 6.93 -58.20
CA TYR A 1043 -22.28 6.57 -58.91
C TYR A 1043 -22.12 5.04 -58.89
N GLU A 1044 -21.09 4.52 -59.57
CA GLU A 1044 -20.76 3.09 -59.48
C GLU A 1044 -20.36 2.73 -58.04
N ASP A 1045 -20.92 1.61 -57.57
CA ASP A 1045 -20.66 1.09 -56.23
C ASP A 1045 -19.40 0.22 -56.21
N ASP A 1046 -18.48 0.52 -55.28
CA ASP A 1046 -17.41 -0.40 -54.91
C ASP A 1046 -17.73 -1.07 -53.57
N LYS A 1047 -17.21 -2.29 -53.39
CA LYS A 1047 -17.35 -3.04 -52.13
C LYS A 1047 -16.41 -2.48 -51.05
N LEU A 1048 -16.87 -2.47 -49.80
CA LEU A 1048 -16.10 -2.00 -48.64
C LEU A 1048 -14.71 -2.68 -48.55
N LYS A 1049 -14.63 -3.97 -48.90
CA LYS A 1049 -13.37 -4.73 -48.96
C LYS A 1049 -12.31 -4.12 -49.88
N ILE A 1050 -12.72 -3.48 -50.97
CA ILE A 1050 -11.82 -2.89 -51.98
C ILE A 1050 -11.42 -1.48 -51.56
N ILE A 1051 -12.39 -0.68 -51.09
CA ILE A 1051 -12.18 0.74 -50.77
C ILE A 1051 -11.52 0.96 -49.41
N ALA A 1052 -11.85 0.15 -48.42
CA ALA A 1052 -11.36 0.28 -47.05
C ALA A 1052 -11.26 -1.10 -46.36
N PRO A 1053 -10.24 -1.91 -46.68
CA PRO A 1053 -10.06 -3.22 -46.05
C PRO A 1053 -9.82 -3.12 -44.54
N PHE A 1054 -10.10 -4.22 -43.82
CA PHE A 1054 -9.79 -4.30 -42.40
C PHE A 1054 -8.28 -4.34 -42.17
N VAL A 1055 -7.80 -3.56 -41.20
CA VAL A 1055 -6.43 -3.66 -40.71
C VAL A 1055 -6.30 -4.91 -39.84
N THR A 1056 -5.33 -5.75 -40.16
CA THR A 1056 -5.01 -6.99 -39.41
C THR A 1056 -3.67 -6.91 -38.68
N LYS A 1057 -2.92 -5.81 -38.86
CA LYS A 1057 -1.62 -5.62 -38.23
C LYS A 1057 -1.80 -5.58 -36.70
N SER A 1058 -1.15 -6.51 -36.02
CA SER A 1058 -1.14 -6.56 -34.57
C SER A 1058 0.13 -5.92 -34.01
N ILE A 1059 -0.02 -5.17 -32.93
CA ILE A 1059 1.04 -4.55 -32.14
C ILE A 1059 0.89 -4.96 -30.67
N ARG A 1060 1.94 -4.77 -29.86
CA ARG A 1060 1.83 -5.05 -28.42
C ARG A 1060 1.21 -3.86 -27.71
N TYR A 1061 0.43 -4.12 -26.67
CA TYR A 1061 -0.19 -3.06 -25.86
C TYR A 1061 0.85 -2.11 -25.26
N ASN A 1062 2.02 -2.63 -24.85
CA ASN A 1062 3.10 -1.83 -24.29
C ASN A 1062 3.77 -0.88 -25.31
N ASP A 1063 3.47 -1.01 -26.60
CA ASP A 1063 4.05 -0.17 -27.65
C ASP A 1063 3.19 1.08 -27.92
N ILE A 1064 2.05 1.26 -27.22
CA ILE A 1064 1.17 2.44 -27.35
C ILE A 1064 1.01 3.18 -26.02
N VAL A 1065 0.61 4.44 -26.11
CA VAL A 1065 0.24 5.27 -24.94
C VAL A 1065 -1.13 4.78 -24.42
N PRO A 1066 -1.31 4.47 -23.12
CA PRO A 1066 -2.54 3.85 -22.60
C PRO A 1066 -3.84 4.57 -22.97
N GLU A 1067 -3.82 5.90 -22.99
CA GLU A 1067 -4.96 6.76 -23.32
C GLU A 1067 -5.41 6.63 -24.79
N THR A 1068 -4.52 6.11 -25.66
CA THR A 1068 -4.78 5.83 -27.08
C THR A 1068 -5.35 4.43 -27.31
N TYR A 1069 -5.51 3.63 -26.26
CA TYR A 1069 -6.16 2.34 -26.39
C TYR A 1069 -7.67 2.51 -26.60
N ILE A 1070 -8.25 1.81 -27.59
CA ILE A 1070 -9.70 1.89 -27.87
C ILE A 1070 -10.35 0.52 -27.67
N THR A 1071 -11.40 0.47 -26.87
CA THR A 1071 -12.24 -0.70 -26.62
C THR A 1071 -13.69 -0.37 -26.93
N THR A 1072 -14.56 -1.38 -26.83
CA THR A 1072 -15.99 -1.16 -26.94
C THR A 1072 -16.55 -0.29 -25.82
N ASP A 1073 -15.83 -0.09 -24.70
CA ASP A 1073 -16.34 0.60 -23.52
C ASP A 1073 -16.10 2.11 -23.58
N ASN A 1074 -14.93 2.53 -24.05
CA ASN A 1074 -14.60 3.95 -24.23
C ASN A 1074 -15.00 4.51 -25.62
N MET A 1075 -15.62 3.70 -26.49
CA MET A 1075 -16.37 4.21 -27.65
C MET A 1075 -17.79 4.63 -27.24
N LEU A 1076 -18.17 5.86 -27.57
CA LEU A 1076 -19.46 6.44 -27.22
C LEU A 1076 -20.55 5.96 -28.20
N GLN A 1077 -21.75 5.73 -27.66
CA GLN A 1077 -22.93 5.30 -28.44
C GLN A 1077 -23.43 6.43 -29.35
N ASN A 1078 -24.27 6.09 -30.31
CA ASN A 1078 -24.96 7.06 -31.18
C ASN A 1078 -24.00 7.99 -31.94
N LYS A 1079 -22.89 7.44 -32.45
CA LYS A 1079 -21.93 8.15 -33.32
C LYS A 1079 -21.25 9.35 -32.65
N LEU A 1080 -21.13 9.32 -31.31
CA LEU A 1080 -20.52 10.40 -30.52
C LEU A 1080 -18.98 10.30 -30.39
N GLY A 1081 -18.34 9.36 -31.09
CA GLY A 1081 -16.88 9.21 -31.10
C GLY A 1081 -16.34 8.32 -29.99
N ALA A 1082 -15.18 8.69 -29.42
CA ALA A 1082 -14.51 7.94 -28.36
C ALA A 1082 -13.92 8.87 -27.30
N VAL A 1083 -13.78 8.36 -26.07
CA VAL A 1083 -13.09 9.03 -24.96
C VAL A 1083 -11.79 8.29 -24.63
N PRO A 1084 -10.80 8.96 -23.99
CA PRO A 1084 -9.56 8.31 -23.56
C PRO A 1084 -9.83 7.06 -22.72
N PHE A 1085 -9.06 6.00 -22.94
CA PHE A 1085 -9.17 4.79 -22.12
C PHE A 1085 -8.65 5.05 -20.71
N VAL A 1086 -9.40 4.56 -19.70
CA VAL A 1086 -9.06 4.68 -18.28
C VAL A 1086 -9.06 3.28 -17.67
N GLY A 1087 -7.86 2.73 -17.42
CA GLY A 1087 -7.68 1.41 -16.82
C GLY A 1087 -6.41 0.71 -17.31
N GLU A 1088 -6.19 -0.54 -16.86
CA GLU A 1088 -5.15 -1.42 -17.41
C GLU A 1088 -5.79 -2.55 -18.23
N ALA A 1089 -5.32 -2.74 -19.46
CA ALA A 1089 -5.76 -3.85 -20.30
C ALA A 1089 -4.81 -5.04 -20.14
N ASN A 1090 -5.29 -6.17 -19.60
CA ASN A 1090 -4.51 -7.41 -19.50
C ASN A 1090 -4.47 -8.16 -20.85
N ILE A 1091 -3.95 -7.51 -21.89
CA ILE A 1091 -3.96 -8.00 -23.28
C ILE A 1091 -2.57 -7.78 -23.89
N SER A 1092 -1.95 -8.85 -24.38
CA SER A 1092 -0.60 -8.78 -24.96
C SER A 1092 -0.57 -8.26 -26.40
N SER A 1093 -1.66 -8.45 -27.16
CA SER A 1093 -1.73 -8.16 -28.60
C SER A 1093 -3.04 -7.45 -28.94
N ILE A 1094 -2.92 -6.30 -29.61
CA ILE A 1094 -4.01 -5.41 -30.02
C ILE A 1094 -3.90 -5.11 -31.52
N THR A 1095 -4.97 -4.58 -32.13
CA THR A 1095 -4.96 -4.17 -33.55
C THR A 1095 -4.49 -2.73 -33.67
N GLU A 1096 -3.52 -2.43 -34.54
CA GLU A 1096 -3.06 -1.06 -34.78
C GLU A 1096 -4.13 -0.24 -35.51
N TYR A 1097 -4.29 1.02 -35.12
CA TYR A 1097 -4.96 2.04 -35.93
C TYR A 1097 -4.07 3.29 -36.06
N LYS A 1098 -4.27 4.04 -37.14
CA LYS A 1098 -3.57 5.29 -37.45
C LYS A 1098 -4.55 6.44 -37.53
N LYS A 1099 -4.02 7.66 -37.53
CA LYS A 1099 -4.79 8.86 -37.87
C LYS A 1099 -5.50 8.66 -39.22
N ASP A 1100 -6.74 9.12 -39.30
CA ASP A 1100 -7.67 9.00 -40.43
C ASP A 1100 -8.23 7.58 -40.68
N ASP A 1101 -7.92 6.59 -39.83
CA ASP A 1101 -8.62 5.30 -39.84
C ASP A 1101 -10.03 5.42 -39.25
N ILE A 1102 -10.90 4.49 -39.64
CA ILE A 1102 -12.29 4.42 -39.15
C ILE A 1102 -12.42 3.22 -38.22
N LEU A 1103 -12.81 3.47 -36.97
CA LEU A 1103 -13.00 2.44 -35.95
C LEU A 1103 -14.49 2.20 -35.72
N ILE A 1104 -14.91 0.94 -35.74
CA ILE A 1104 -16.31 0.52 -35.55
C ILE A 1104 -16.36 -0.61 -34.52
N SER A 1105 -17.21 -0.47 -33.49
CA SER A 1105 -17.47 -1.57 -32.56
C SER A 1105 -18.22 -2.70 -33.27
N ASN A 1106 -17.67 -3.92 -33.24
CA ASN A 1106 -18.35 -5.09 -33.80
C ASN A 1106 -19.39 -5.69 -32.84
N ILE A 1107 -19.30 -5.40 -31.54
CA ILE A 1107 -20.26 -5.86 -30.54
C ILE A 1107 -21.40 -4.86 -30.43
N ARG A 1108 -22.64 -5.38 -30.43
CA ARG A 1108 -23.89 -4.62 -30.36
C ARG A 1108 -23.92 -3.47 -31.38
N PRO A 1109 -23.88 -3.77 -32.71
CA PRO A 1109 -23.83 -2.76 -33.76
C PRO A 1109 -24.95 -1.70 -33.66
N TYR A 1110 -26.12 -2.08 -33.13
CA TYR A 1110 -27.24 -1.17 -32.86
C TYR A 1110 -26.91 0.00 -31.90
N LEU A 1111 -25.81 -0.07 -31.15
CA LEU A 1111 -25.32 1.06 -30.34
C LEU A 1111 -24.60 2.14 -31.17
N LYS A 1112 -24.38 1.89 -32.48
CA LYS A 1112 -23.84 2.84 -33.46
C LYS A 1112 -22.51 3.48 -33.01
N LYS A 1113 -21.63 2.69 -32.40
CA LYS A 1113 -20.31 3.13 -31.90
C LYS A 1113 -19.30 3.18 -33.05
N ILE A 1114 -18.98 4.39 -33.49
CA ILE A 1114 -18.04 4.66 -34.59
C ILE A 1114 -17.18 5.89 -34.25
N TRP A 1115 -15.92 5.86 -34.68
CA TRP A 1115 -14.99 6.96 -34.48
C TRP A 1115 -14.06 7.13 -35.69
N PHE A 1116 -13.81 8.38 -36.07
CA PHE A 1116 -12.79 8.75 -37.04
C PHE A 1116 -11.52 9.12 -36.27
N ALA A 1117 -10.47 8.31 -36.39
CA ALA A 1117 -9.28 8.45 -35.57
C ALA A 1117 -8.56 9.78 -35.85
N ASP A 1118 -8.42 10.62 -34.84
CA ASP A 1118 -7.63 11.86 -34.90
C ASP A 1118 -6.15 11.66 -34.55
N LYS A 1119 -5.81 10.46 -34.06
CA LYS A 1119 -4.48 10.05 -33.58
C LYS A 1119 -4.20 8.59 -33.96
N GLU A 1120 -2.99 8.11 -33.70
CA GLU A 1120 -2.62 6.70 -33.83
C GLU A 1120 -2.64 5.97 -32.47
N GLY A 1121 -2.80 4.65 -32.50
CA GLY A 1121 -2.86 3.83 -31.30
C GLY A 1121 -3.20 2.37 -31.60
N GLY A 1122 -3.84 1.70 -30.65
CA GLY A 1122 -4.32 0.33 -30.85
C GLY A 1122 -5.68 0.08 -30.22
N CYS A 1123 -6.40 -0.92 -30.70
CA CYS A 1123 -7.75 -1.23 -30.25
C CYS A 1123 -7.96 -2.71 -29.93
N SER A 1124 -8.99 -3.00 -29.15
CA SER A 1124 -9.39 -4.37 -28.83
C SER A 1124 -9.82 -5.12 -30.09
N LYS A 1125 -9.77 -6.46 -30.05
CA LYS A 1125 -10.15 -7.31 -31.20
C LYS A 1125 -11.63 -7.23 -31.58
N ASP A 1126 -12.45 -6.67 -30.69
CA ASP A 1126 -13.88 -6.43 -30.90
C ASP A 1126 -14.17 -5.07 -31.57
N VAL A 1127 -13.13 -4.24 -31.78
CA VAL A 1127 -13.20 -3.03 -32.60
C VAL A 1127 -12.57 -3.33 -33.96
N LEU A 1128 -13.30 -3.01 -35.04
CA LEU A 1128 -12.85 -3.17 -36.41
C LEU A 1128 -12.22 -1.87 -36.88
N VAL A 1129 -11.02 -1.95 -37.46
CA VAL A 1129 -10.31 -0.82 -38.04
C VAL A 1129 -10.40 -0.92 -39.56
N LEU A 1130 -11.02 0.06 -40.20
CA LEU A 1130 -11.10 0.21 -41.65
C LEU A 1130 -10.12 1.29 -42.09
N ARG A 1131 -9.25 0.96 -43.05
CA ARG A 1131 -8.25 1.89 -43.59
C ARG A 1131 -8.47 2.03 -45.08
N SER A 1132 -8.51 3.27 -45.58
CA SER A 1132 -8.60 3.53 -47.02
C SER A 1132 -7.48 2.80 -47.78
N ALA A 1133 -7.85 2.05 -48.82
CA ALA A 1133 -6.90 1.30 -49.64
C ALA A 1133 -5.97 2.22 -50.43
N ASP A 1134 -6.48 3.39 -50.85
CA ASP A 1134 -5.75 4.41 -51.58
C ASP A 1134 -6.39 5.77 -51.32
N ALA A 1135 -5.77 6.60 -50.48
CA ALA A 1135 -6.28 7.91 -50.10
C ALA A 1135 -6.34 8.92 -51.28
N SER A 1136 -5.67 8.63 -52.40
CA SER A 1136 -5.78 9.44 -53.62
C SER A 1136 -7.04 9.14 -54.43
N LYS A 1137 -7.65 7.98 -54.21
CA LYS A 1137 -8.87 7.50 -54.89
C LYS A 1137 -10.09 7.44 -53.97
N TYR A 1138 -9.89 7.05 -52.72
CA TYR A 1138 -10.92 6.82 -51.70
C TYR A 1138 -10.64 7.70 -50.48
N LEU A 1139 -11.29 8.86 -50.39
CA LEU A 1139 -11.09 9.81 -49.30
C LEU A 1139 -11.57 9.18 -47.97
N PRO A 1140 -10.71 9.01 -46.94
CA PRO A 1140 -11.08 8.33 -45.70
C PRO A 1140 -12.32 8.94 -45.02
N LYS A 1141 -12.40 10.28 -45.02
CA LYS A 1141 -13.51 11.03 -44.44
C LYS A 1141 -14.84 10.78 -45.17
N TYR A 1142 -14.80 10.60 -46.49
CA TYR A 1142 -15.99 10.24 -47.28
C TYR A 1142 -16.49 8.85 -46.91
N ILE A 1143 -15.57 7.87 -46.83
CA ILE A 1143 -15.89 6.50 -46.39
C ILE A 1143 -16.50 6.53 -44.99
N PHE A 1144 -15.92 7.30 -44.07
CA PHE A 1144 -16.43 7.48 -42.71
C PHE A 1144 -17.89 7.94 -42.70
N TYR A 1145 -18.23 8.99 -43.47
CA TYR A 1145 -19.60 9.48 -43.52
C TYR A 1145 -20.57 8.46 -44.12
N MET A 1146 -20.14 7.69 -45.11
CA MET A 1146 -20.96 6.62 -45.69
C MET A 1146 -21.25 5.48 -44.71
N VAL A 1147 -20.25 5.00 -43.96
CA VAL A 1147 -20.45 3.94 -42.95
C VAL A 1147 -21.00 4.46 -41.62
N ARG A 1148 -21.08 5.78 -41.42
CA ARG A 1148 -21.75 6.43 -40.28
C ARG A 1148 -23.28 6.47 -40.44
N ARG A 1149 -23.81 6.19 -41.64
CA ARG A 1149 -25.26 6.18 -41.93
C ARG A 1149 -25.98 5.05 -41.20
N ASP A 1150 -27.25 5.26 -40.89
CA ASP A 1150 -28.07 4.23 -40.25
C ASP A 1150 -28.25 2.99 -41.14
N ALA A 1151 -28.36 3.20 -42.46
CA ALA A 1151 -28.43 2.13 -43.45
C ALA A 1151 -27.25 1.13 -43.37
N PHE A 1152 -26.05 1.60 -43.00
CA PHE A 1152 -24.91 0.70 -42.77
C PHE A 1152 -25.14 -0.18 -41.53
N PHE A 1153 -25.52 0.43 -40.40
CA PHE A 1153 -25.75 -0.33 -39.16
C PHE A 1153 -26.94 -1.29 -39.30
N ASP A 1154 -27.98 -0.93 -40.05
CA ASP A 1154 -29.11 -1.80 -40.36
C ASP A 1154 -28.66 -3.01 -41.18
N TYR A 1155 -27.85 -2.80 -42.22
CA TYR A 1155 -27.22 -3.88 -42.99
C TYR A 1155 -26.36 -4.81 -42.11
N VAL A 1156 -25.56 -4.27 -41.18
CA VAL A 1156 -24.78 -5.09 -40.24
C VAL A 1156 -25.68 -5.89 -39.30
N MET A 1157 -26.83 -5.34 -38.92
CA MET A 1157 -27.80 -5.97 -38.03
C MET A 1157 -28.61 -7.09 -38.69
N GLU A 1158 -28.81 -7.06 -40.02
CA GLU A 1158 -29.41 -8.16 -40.77
C GLU A 1158 -28.51 -9.42 -40.77
N GLY A 1159 -27.20 -9.24 -40.91
CA GLY A 1159 -26.20 -10.31 -40.90
C GLY A 1159 -25.69 -10.75 -39.51
N LYS A 1160 -26.34 -10.33 -38.42
CA LYS A 1160 -25.82 -10.50 -37.05
C LYS A 1160 -25.74 -11.97 -36.59
N LYS A 1161 -24.73 -12.30 -35.78
CA LYS A 1161 -24.59 -13.60 -35.08
C LYS A 1161 -24.73 -13.43 -33.56
N GLY A 1162 -25.50 -14.31 -32.92
CA GLY A 1162 -25.71 -14.36 -31.46
C GLY A 1162 -26.93 -13.56 -30.96
N VAL A 1163 -27.60 -14.07 -29.91
CA VAL A 1163 -28.88 -13.52 -29.41
C VAL A 1163 -28.69 -12.50 -28.28
N LYS A 1164 -27.85 -12.80 -27.26
CA LYS A 1164 -27.61 -11.89 -26.10
C LYS A 1164 -26.63 -10.75 -26.37
N MET A 1165 -25.66 -10.96 -27.26
CA MET A 1165 -24.57 -10.02 -27.58
C MET A 1165 -24.31 -10.09 -29.09
N PRO A 1166 -25.18 -9.47 -29.92
CA PRO A 1166 -25.09 -9.61 -31.37
C PRO A 1166 -23.78 -9.02 -31.88
N ARG A 1167 -23.10 -9.77 -32.75
CA ARG A 1167 -21.87 -9.35 -33.44
C ARG A 1167 -22.12 -9.25 -34.93
N GLY A 1168 -21.57 -8.23 -35.58
CA GLY A 1168 -21.59 -8.12 -37.03
C GLY A 1168 -20.76 -9.23 -37.69
N ASN A 1169 -21.24 -9.78 -38.80
CA ASN A 1169 -20.46 -10.72 -39.61
C ASN A 1169 -19.44 -9.95 -40.47
N LYS A 1170 -18.14 -10.13 -40.19
CA LYS A 1170 -17.04 -9.43 -40.87
C LYS A 1170 -17.06 -9.65 -42.39
N GLU A 1171 -17.44 -10.84 -42.85
CA GLU A 1171 -17.50 -11.16 -44.29
C GLU A 1171 -18.63 -10.40 -44.99
N ASP A 1172 -19.75 -10.19 -44.30
CA ASP A 1172 -20.89 -9.46 -44.85
C ASP A 1172 -20.63 -7.95 -44.81
N ILE A 1173 -20.07 -7.42 -43.71
CA ILE A 1173 -19.63 -6.02 -43.63
C ILE A 1173 -18.72 -5.65 -44.80
N GLN A 1174 -17.79 -6.53 -45.18
CA GLN A 1174 -16.89 -6.34 -46.31
C GLN A 1174 -17.57 -6.28 -47.69
N LYS A 1175 -18.79 -6.81 -47.82
CA LYS A 1175 -19.58 -6.80 -49.06
C LYS A 1175 -20.44 -5.54 -49.18
N TYR A 1176 -20.56 -4.72 -48.14
CA TYR A 1176 -21.34 -3.49 -48.17
C TYR A 1176 -20.86 -2.60 -49.33
N GLN A 1177 -21.82 -2.07 -50.10
CA GLN A 1177 -21.57 -1.30 -51.30
C GLN A 1177 -21.64 0.20 -50.98
N ILE A 1178 -20.65 0.95 -51.47
CA ILE A 1178 -20.58 2.40 -51.31
C ILE A 1178 -20.40 3.04 -52.70
N PRO A 1179 -21.21 4.03 -53.08
CA PRO A 1179 -21.03 4.73 -54.34
C PRO A 1179 -19.76 5.58 -54.30
N ILE A 1180 -18.91 5.45 -55.31
CA ILE A 1180 -17.60 6.13 -55.37
C ILE A 1180 -17.58 7.18 -56.48
N PRO A 1181 -17.85 8.46 -56.17
CA PRO A 1181 -17.63 9.54 -57.10
C PRO A 1181 -16.13 9.86 -57.27
N PRO A 1182 -15.74 10.69 -58.26
CA PRO A 1182 -14.37 11.18 -58.41
C PRO A 1182 -13.84 11.84 -57.12
N ILE A 1183 -12.54 11.78 -56.87
CA ILE A 1183 -11.94 12.26 -55.60
C ILE A 1183 -12.26 13.73 -55.28
N GLU A 1184 -12.32 14.60 -56.30
CA GLU A 1184 -12.67 16.01 -56.10
C GLU A 1184 -14.13 16.19 -55.67
N GLU A 1185 -15.04 15.37 -56.18
CA GLU A 1185 -16.44 15.35 -55.76
C GLU A 1185 -16.57 14.79 -54.33
N GLN A 1186 -15.80 13.75 -53.98
CA GLN A 1186 -15.72 13.27 -52.58
C GLN A 1186 -15.27 14.39 -51.63
N ARG A 1187 -14.25 15.18 -52.01
CA ARG A 1187 -13.79 16.35 -51.23
C ARG A 1187 -14.88 17.41 -51.11
N HIS A 1188 -15.60 17.69 -52.20
CA HIS A 1188 -16.69 18.66 -52.20
C HIS A 1188 -17.81 18.24 -51.23
N ILE A 1189 -18.26 16.98 -51.30
CA ILE A 1189 -19.29 16.42 -50.42
C ILE A 1189 -18.83 16.47 -48.96
N VAL A 1190 -17.60 16.04 -48.68
CA VAL A 1190 -17.04 16.08 -47.31
C VAL A 1190 -17.02 17.50 -46.77
N SER A 1191 -16.60 18.49 -47.57
CA SER A 1191 -16.59 19.90 -47.15
C SER A 1191 -17.98 20.43 -46.78
N GLN A 1192 -19.03 20.01 -47.51
CA GLN A 1192 -20.40 20.39 -47.20
C GLN A 1192 -20.87 19.76 -45.87
N ILE A 1193 -20.56 18.48 -45.65
CA ILE A 1193 -20.92 17.76 -44.43
C ILE A 1193 -20.18 18.34 -43.22
N GLU A 1194 -18.88 18.64 -43.35
CA GLU A 1194 -18.09 19.23 -42.28
C GLU A 1194 -18.62 20.60 -41.83
N ALA A 1195 -19.13 21.43 -42.76
CA ALA A 1195 -19.78 22.68 -42.43
C ALA A 1195 -21.05 22.46 -41.57
N LEU A 1196 -21.87 21.47 -41.92
CA LEU A 1196 -23.07 21.10 -41.16
C LEU A 1196 -22.73 20.50 -39.78
N GLU A 1197 -21.73 19.61 -39.70
CA GLU A 1197 -21.25 19.01 -38.45
C GLU A 1197 -20.66 20.04 -37.49
N LEU A 1198 -19.99 21.09 -38.00
CA LEU A 1198 -19.50 22.18 -37.18
C LEU A 1198 -20.66 22.93 -36.49
N GLU A 1199 -21.75 23.18 -37.21
CA GLU A 1199 -22.95 23.79 -36.64
C GLU A 1199 -23.65 22.87 -35.64
N ILE A 1200 -23.74 21.56 -35.93
CA ILE A 1200 -24.27 20.56 -34.99
C ILE A 1200 -23.43 20.55 -33.70
N THR A 1201 -22.11 20.60 -33.82
CA THR A 1201 -21.18 20.61 -32.68
C THR A 1201 -21.37 21.87 -31.83
N LYS A 1202 -21.49 23.04 -32.47
CA LYS A 1202 -21.82 24.30 -31.77
C LYS A 1202 -23.15 24.21 -31.02
N ALA A 1203 -24.21 23.70 -31.67
CA ALA A 1203 -25.52 23.53 -31.06
C ALA A 1203 -25.48 22.56 -29.85
N ARG A 1204 -24.78 21.41 -29.98
CA ARG A 1204 -24.59 20.45 -28.88
C ARG A 1204 -23.84 21.06 -27.69
N ASN A 1205 -22.82 21.88 -27.94
CA ASN A 1205 -22.10 22.59 -26.87
C ASN A 1205 -22.98 23.61 -26.16
N LEU A 1206 -23.85 24.33 -26.88
CA LEU A 1206 -24.82 25.25 -26.26
C LEU A 1206 -25.83 24.48 -25.40
N ILE A 1207 -26.36 23.35 -25.88
CA ILE A 1207 -27.25 22.48 -25.09
C ILE A 1207 -26.55 21.96 -23.82
N LYS A 1208 -25.26 21.57 -23.91
CA LYS A 1208 -24.47 21.13 -22.75
C LYS A 1208 -24.34 22.23 -21.68
N ASN A 1209 -24.21 23.48 -22.11
CA ASN A 1209 -24.09 24.64 -21.21
C ASN A 1209 -25.43 25.08 -20.60
N ALA A 1210 -26.56 24.70 -21.19
CA ALA A 1210 -27.89 25.11 -20.72
C ALA A 1210 -28.22 24.63 -19.30
N ALA A 1211 -27.61 23.53 -18.83
CA ALA A 1211 -27.74 23.08 -17.45
C ALA A 1211 -27.17 24.10 -16.44
N ASN A 1212 -26.03 24.73 -16.77
CA ASN A 1212 -25.44 25.80 -15.96
C ASN A 1212 -26.29 27.08 -16.03
N GLU A 1213 -26.90 27.38 -17.18
CA GLU A 1213 -27.77 28.55 -17.33
C GLU A 1213 -29.04 28.42 -16.47
N LYS A 1214 -29.69 27.25 -16.49
CA LYS A 1214 -30.80 26.92 -15.58
C LYS A 1214 -30.41 27.06 -14.11
N GLN A 1215 -29.22 26.59 -13.75
CA GLN A 1215 -28.66 26.71 -12.40
C GLN A 1215 -28.48 28.20 -12.00
N LEU A 1216 -27.92 29.02 -12.88
CA LEU A 1216 -27.72 30.46 -12.65
C LEU A 1216 -29.05 31.22 -12.49
N ILE A 1217 -30.09 30.86 -13.25
CA ILE A 1217 -31.42 31.43 -13.09
C ILE A 1217 -31.95 31.14 -11.68
N LEU A 1218 -31.84 29.90 -11.20
CA LEU A 1218 -32.32 29.56 -9.85
C LEU A 1218 -31.49 30.27 -8.78
N ASP A 1219 -30.16 30.26 -8.89
CA ASP A 1219 -29.27 30.93 -7.92
C ASP A 1219 -29.45 32.48 -7.91
N LYS A 1220 -29.99 33.07 -8.99
CA LYS A 1220 -30.36 34.50 -9.05
C LYS A 1220 -31.62 34.81 -8.24
N TYR A 1221 -32.58 33.88 -8.17
CA TYR A 1221 -33.90 34.11 -7.56
C TYR A 1221 -34.08 33.45 -6.18
N LEU A 1222 -33.39 32.35 -5.91
CA LEU A 1222 -33.54 31.46 -4.76
C LEU A 1222 -32.24 31.37 -3.98
#